data_AF-A0A8C6Y7L0-F1
#
_entry.id   AF-A0A8C6Y7L0-F1
#
_cell.length_a   1.000
_cell.length_b   1.000
_cell.length_c   1.000
_cell.angle_alpha   90.00
_cell.angle_beta   90.00
_cell.angle_gamma   90.00
#
_symmetry.space_group_name_H-M   'P 1'
#
loop_
_entity.id
_entity.type
_entity.pdbx_description
1 polymer ?
#
loop_
_entity_poly.entity_id
_entity_poly.type
_entity_poly.pdbx_seq_one_letter_code
_entity_poly.pdbx_strand_id
1 'polypeptide(L)'
;HPNCELFLLSGNLFSSVNNPKWQRPLPPKINPKEEALCFQQVELDYYVGSHIPGFPGCTQGSVPVLRMFGVTAAGNSVCCHIHGFAPYFYVPAPPGFQAENLAEFQRELNTAVIRDMRSNKDGLNQVVLAVEICKKQNMYGFHGPNLLSFLKITMALPRLIAPAKRLLEQGLRCGTLGTHNFQAFEANIDFEIRFMVDRDIVGCNWIELIAGKYRLRQEESVSLCQLEADVGWMDFISHPPEGEWQCIAPLRVLSFDIECAGRKGIFPEPEKDPVIQIANMVLRQGEKDPFVRNVFTLQNCAPIVGSQVLCFSKENELLKTWAEFIRTVDPDIITGYNIQNFDLPYLLTRAQTLKVIPFPFLGRIRSHKSVIRDSSFQSKQMGRRENKVINMEGRAQIDLLQVLLRDYKLRSYTLNAVSYHFLQEQKEDVQHSIITELQNGSDQSRRRLAVYCLKDAYLPLRLLEKLMCVINYMEMARVTGVPLSYLLARGQQIKVVSQLLRQAMKQNLVMPVVKTEGGEDYAGATVIEPLKGYYDVPIATLDFSSLYPSIMMAHNLCYTTLLQQGAVECYGLSPEQFIRTPTGDHFVKSSVRKGLLPEILENLLAARKRAKLELKQETDPFKRQVLDGRQLALKVSANSVYGFTGAQVGKLPCLEISQSVTGFGRQMIEKTKQLVESKYTIANGYKADAKVIYGDTDSVMCRLGVESVAESMEMGREAAAWVSSHFIPPIKLEFEKVYFPYLLINKKRYAGLYFSSNSDMHDKMDCKGIETVRRDNCPLVANLINTCLQKLLIDRDPSGAVTHAKEVISDLLCNRVDISQLVITKELTRTADEYAGRQAHVELAERMRRRDPGSAPNLGDRVPYVIISAAKGVAAYMKSEDPIYVLENNLPIDTQYYLEQQLAKPLLRIFEPILGEGKAQNVLLKGEHTRCKTVLTAKVGGLMAFATKRSTCIGCRAVLNHHGAVCKFCLAHQSELYQKEVTHLSCLEEKFSRLWTQCQRCQGSLHEDVLCTSRDCPIFYMRKKVQKDLDDQELLVSRFGPPTW
;
A
#
# COMPACT_ATOMS: atom_id res chain seq x y z
N HIS A 1 -39.81 -47.17 -17.78
CA HIS A 1 -39.42 -47.59 -19.13
C HIS A 1 -37.90 -47.67 -19.20
N PRO A 2 -37.34 -48.76 -19.75
CA PRO A 2 -35.98 -49.21 -19.47
C PRO A 2 -34.96 -48.57 -20.43
N ASN A 3 -33.83 -48.13 -19.88
CA ASN A 3 -32.47 -48.37 -20.38
C ASN A 3 -31.48 -47.71 -19.41
N CYS A 4 -31.36 -48.37 -18.26
CA CYS A 4 -30.29 -48.21 -17.29
C CYS A 4 -29.21 -49.21 -17.69
N GLU A 5 -28.29 -48.85 -18.58
CA GLU A 5 -27.04 -49.60 -18.81
C GLU A 5 -26.10 -48.79 -19.73
N LEU A 6 -25.40 -47.82 -19.14
CA LEU A 6 -24.12 -47.23 -19.59
C LEU A 6 -23.62 -46.22 -18.54
N PHE A 7 -23.60 -46.66 -17.28
CA PHE A 7 -22.97 -45.95 -16.17
C PHE A 7 -21.89 -46.85 -15.60
N LEU A 8 -20.75 -46.92 -16.29
CA LEU A 8 -19.47 -47.41 -15.77
C LEU A 8 -18.43 -47.11 -16.88
N LEU A 9 -17.34 -46.42 -16.53
CA LEU A 9 -16.18 -46.02 -17.37
C LEU A 9 -16.17 -44.59 -17.95
N SER A 10 -16.09 -43.58 -17.08
CA SER A 10 -15.14 -42.44 -17.15
C SER A 10 -15.53 -41.37 -16.13
N GLY A 11 -14.61 -41.04 -15.21
CA GLY A 11 -14.81 -40.09 -14.12
C GLY A 11 -14.83 -38.63 -14.57
N ASN A 12 -15.88 -38.22 -15.28
CA ASN A 12 -16.10 -36.81 -15.62
C ASN A 12 -16.68 -36.04 -14.41
N LEU A 13 -15.79 -35.37 -13.68
CA LEU A 13 -16.09 -34.34 -12.68
C LEU A 13 -16.71 -33.05 -13.27
N PHE A 14 -17.10 -33.06 -14.56
CA PHE A 14 -17.45 -31.86 -15.32
C PHE A 14 -18.68 -32.13 -16.20
N SER A 15 -19.83 -31.53 -15.87
CA SER A 15 -20.98 -31.48 -16.77
C SER A 15 -21.82 -30.22 -16.62
N SER A 16 -22.23 -29.67 -17.77
CA SER A 16 -23.38 -28.80 -18.07
C SER A 16 -23.21 -27.28 -18.28
N VAL A 17 -22.09 -26.62 -17.93
CA VAL A 17 -21.97 -25.13 -18.06
C VAL A 17 -20.78 -24.66 -18.90
N ASN A 18 -20.37 -25.41 -19.93
CA ASN A 18 -19.25 -24.98 -20.79
C ASN A 18 -19.70 -23.94 -21.81
N ASN A 19 -19.80 -22.66 -21.39
CA ASN A 19 -19.85 -21.55 -22.33
C ASN A 19 -18.48 -21.47 -23.04
N PRO A 20 -18.38 -21.72 -24.36
CA PRO A 20 -17.11 -21.71 -25.07
C PRO A 20 -16.39 -20.35 -24.98
N LYS A 21 -17.11 -19.26 -24.68
CA LYS A 21 -16.53 -17.93 -24.45
C LYS A 21 -15.65 -17.86 -23.20
N TRP A 22 -15.83 -18.74 -22.22
CA TRP A 22 -15.05 -18.74 -20.98
C TRP A 22 -13.69 -19.40 -21.14
N GLN A 23 -13.57 -20.41 -22.02
CA GLN A 23 -12.34 -21.20 -22.15
C GLN A 23 -11.20 -20.40 -22.78
N ARG A 24 -9.96 -20.82 -22.51
CA ARG A 24 -8.79 -20.34 -23.26
C ARG A 24 -8.83 -20.86 -24.70
N PRO A 25 -8.19 -20.17 -25.66
CA PRO A 25 -7.97 -20.71 -27.01
C PRO A 25 -7.36 -22.12 -26.92
N LEU A 26 -7.65 -22.99 -27.90
CA LEU A 26 -7.05 -24.32 -27.92
C LEU A 26 -5.52 -24.21 -28.08
N PRO A 27 -4.74 -25.01 -27.32
CA PRO A 27 -3.29 -25.01 -27.48
C PRO A 27 -2.91 -25.55 -28.86
N PRO A 28 -1.84 -25.04 -29.48
CA PRO A 28 -1.31 -25.65 -30.70
C PRO A 28 -0.85 -27.09 -30.43
N LYS A 29 -0.85 -27.94 -31.47
CA LYS A 29 -0.26 -29.28 -31.39
C LYS A 29 1.25 -29.12 -31.46
N ILE A 30 1.91 -29.15 -30.29
CA ILE A 30 3.35 -28.95 -30.19
C ILE A 30 4.08 -30.30 -30.28
N ASN A 31 5.10 -30.40 -31.15
CA ASN A 31 6.02 -31.53 -31.18
C ASN A 31 7.24 -31.23 -30.29
N PRO A 32 7.34 -31.81 -29.07
CA PRO A 32 8.41 -31.46 -28.13
C PRO A 32 9.83 -31.80 -28.62
N LYS A 33 9.97 -32.64 -29.67
CA LYS A 33 11.26 -32.97 -30.25
C LYS A 33 11.80 -31.91 -31.21
N GLU A 34 10.92 -31.15 -31.85
CA GLU A 34 11.25 -30.23 -32.95
C GLU A 34 10.97 -28.77 -32.59
N GLU A 35 10.05 -28.51 -31.66
CA GLU A 35 9.55 -27.18 -31.35
C GLU A 35 9.89 -26.76 -29.92
N ALA A 36 10.25 -25.49 -29.75
CA ALA A 36 10.43 -24.87 -28.45
C ALA A 36 9.09 -24.42 -27.85
N LEU A 37 8.97 -24.40 -26.52
CA LEU A 37 7.82 -23.86 -25.81
C LEU A 37 8.22 -22.58 -25.07
N CYS A 38 7.72 -21.43 -25.53
CA CYS A 38 7.97 -20.13 -24.93
C CYS A 38 6.75 -19.61 -24.15
N PHE A 39 6.94 -19.21 -22.89
CA PHE A 39 5.89 -18.68 -22.04
C PHE A 39 6.41 -17.68 -21.01
N GLN A 40 5.55 -16.77 -20.56
CA GLN A 40 5.85 -15.85 -19.49
C GLN A 40 5.40 -16.45 -18.16
N GLN A 41 6.34 -16.66 -17.23
CA GLN A 41 6.00 -17.15 -15.89
C GLN A 41 5.28 -16.07 -15.07
N VAL A 42 4.30 -16.46 -14.26
CA VAL A 42 3.52 -15.59 -13.35
C VAL A 42 3.80 -15.95 -11.90
N GLU A 43 3.82 -17.25 -11.61
CA GLU A 43 4.06 -17.79 -10.27
C GLU A 43 5.06 -18.94 -10.32
N LEU A 44 5.85 -19.05 -9.25
CA LEU A 44 6.85 -20.08 -9.05
C LEU A 44 6.71 -20.63 -7.63
N ASP A 45 6.61 -21.95 -7.51
CA ASP A 45 6.59 -22.67 -6.23
C ASP A 45 7.45 -23.94 -6.30
N TYR A 46 7.45 -24.73 -5.23
CA TYR A 46 7.99 -26.10 -5.26
C TYR A 46 7.10 -27.05 -4.48
N TYR A 47 7.23 -28.34 -4.80
CA TYR A 47 6.63 -29.43 -4.05
C TYR A 47 7.66 -30.55 -3.84
N VAL A 48 7.34 -31.48 -2.95
CA VAL A 48 8.15 -32.69 -2.72
C VAL A 48 7.52 -33.82 -3.52
N GLY A 49 8.28 -34.40 -4.44
CA GLY A 49 7.84 -35.48 -5.32
C GLY A 49 8.88 -36.61 -5.43
N SER A 50 8.70 -37.48 -6.41
CA SER A 50 9.64 -38.54 -6.76
C SER A 50 10.48 -38.17 -7.97
N HIS A 51 11.63 -38.82 -8.11
CA HIS A 51 12.45 -38.71 -9.32
C HIS A 51 11.70 -39.19 -10.56
N ILE A 52 11.89 -38.48 -11.68
CA ILE A 52 11.33 -38.86 -12.97
C ILE A 52 12.47 -39.36 -13.88
N PRO A 53 12.39 -40.61 -14.38
CA PRO A 53 13.40 -41.15 -15.29
C PRO A 53 13.62 -40.25 -16.52
N GLY A 54 14.89 -40.03 -16.86
CA GLY A 54 15.31 -39.18 -17.98
C GLY A 54 15.59 -37.71 -17.61
N PHE A 55 15.31 -37.30 -16.37
CA PHE A 55 15.61 -35.96 -15.86
C PHE A 55 16.66 -36.01 -14.74
N PRO A 56 17.40 -34.91 -14.49
CA PRO A 56 18.43 -34.89 -13.45
C PRO A 56 17.85 -34.93 -12.02
N GLY A 57 18.66 -35.35 -11.05
CA GLY A 57 18.31 -35.36 -9.62
C GLY A 57 18.61 -36.67 -8.92
N CYS A 58 18.43 -36.71 -7.59
CA CYS A 58 18.59 -37.94 -6.81
C CYS A 58 17.54 -38.97 -7.22
N THR A 59 17.96 -40.22 -7.50
CA THR A 59 17.07 -41.32 -7.89
C THR A 59 16.45 -42.05 -6.69
N GLN A 60 16.92 -41.75 -5.47
CA GLN A 60 16.50 -42.39 -4.24
C GLN A 60 15.77 -41.39 -3.33
N GLY A 61 14.63 -41.82 -2.79
CA GLY A 61 13.83 -41.04 -1.85
C GLY A 61 13.07 -39.88 -2.51
N SER A 62 12.58 -38.98 -1.66
CA SER A 62 11.82 -37.81 -2.09
C SER A 62 12.73 -36.67 -2.52
N VAL A 63 12.35 -35.96 -3.59
CA VAL A 63 13.12 -34.84 -4.17
C VAL A 63 12.26 -33.58 -4.28
N PRO A 64 12.85 -32.38 -4.16
CA PRO A 64 12.15 -31.14 -4.41
C PRO A 64 12.05 -30.91 -5.93
N VAL A 65 10.85 -30.60 -6.40
CA VAL A 65 10.56 -30.26 -7.80
C VAL A 65 9.97 -28.85 -7.83
N LEU A 66 10.55 -27.95 -8.62
CA LEU A 66 10.01 -26.61 -8.80
C LEU A 66 8.88 -26.64 -9.84
N ARG A 67 7.89 -25.77 -9.68
CA ARG A 67 6.85 -25.56 -10.70
C ARG A 67 6.79 -24.09 -11.08
N MET A 68 6.75 -23.84 -12.38
CA MET A 68 6.44 -22.54 -12.95
C MET A 68 5.08 -22.59 -13.62
N PHE A 69 4.22 -21.65 -13.26
CA PHE A 69 2.96 -21.41 -13.94
C PHE A 69 3.08 -20.16 -14.80
N GLY A 70 2.57 -20.22 -16.02
CA GLY A 70 2.64 -19.07 -16.90
C GLY A 70 1.76 -19.19 -18.14
N VAL A 71 1.95 -18.25 -19.05
CA VAL A 71 1.08 -18.07 -20.22
C VAL A 71 1.94 -17.83 -21.46
N THR A 72 1.64 -18.53 -22.54
CA THR A 72 2.25 -18.29 -23.87
C THR A 72 1.77 -16.96 -24.46
N ALA A 73 2.47 -16.44 -25.48
CA ALA A 73 2.03 -15.23 -26.19
C ALA A 73 0.62 -15.36 -26.80
N ALA A 74 0.20 -16.58 -27.15
CA ALA A 74 -1.14 -16.88 -27.68
C ALA A 74 -2.22 -17.04 -26.59
N GLY A 75 -1.88 -16.93 -25.31
CA GLY A 75 -2.82 -17.01 -24.20
C GLY A 75 -3.10 -18.42 -23.67
N ASN A 76 -2.28 -19.42 -24.04
CA ASN A 76 -2.38 -20.78 -23.50
C ASN A 76 -1.68 -20.90 -22.14
N SER A 77 -2.32 -21.54 -21.15
CA SER A 77 -1.73 -21.75 -19.82
C SER A 77 -0.76 -22.93 -19.79
N VAL A 78 0.37 -22.73 -19.10
CA VAL A 78 1.50 -23.67 -19.01
C VAL A 78 1.80 -23.98 -17.55
N CYS A 79 1.99 -25.26 -17.22
CA CYS A 79 2.63 -25.72 -15.99
C CYS A 79 3.95 -26.43 -16.36
N CYS A 80 5.07 -25.88 -15.92
CA CYS A 80 6.39 -26.44 -16.17
C CYS A 80 6.99 -26.98 -14.86
N HIS A 81 7.23 -28.29 -14.80
CA HIS A 81 7.90 -28.98 -13.70
C HIS A 81 9.40 -29.05 -13.98
N ILE A 82 10.19 -28.54 -13.05
CA ILE A 82 11.64 -28.37 -13.19
C ILE A 82 12.35 -29.30 -12.22
N HIS A 83 13.17 -30.20 -12.77
CA HIS A 83 13.76 -31.33 -12.05
C HIS A 83 15.26 -31.15 -11.83
N GLY A 84 15.75 -31.71 -10.72
CA GLY A 84 17.18 -31.88 -10.44
C GLY A 84 17.87 -30.73 -9.72
N PHE A 85 17.13 -29.71 -9.30
CA PHE A 85 17.68 -28.63 -8.47
C PHE A 85 17.61 -29.01 -6.98
N ALA A 86 18.74 -29.00 -6.30
CA ALA A 86 18.83 -29.34 -4.87
C ALA A 86 19.26 -28.13 -4.02
N PRO A 87 18.69 -27.96 -2.82
CA PRO A 87 19.05 -26.88 -1.92
C PRO A 87 20.48 -27.03 -1.41
N TYR A 88 21.20 -25.92 -1.27
CA TYR A 88 22.54 -25.92 -0.68
C TYR A 88 22.83 -24.66 0.13
N PHE A 89 23.84 -24.75 0.99
CA PHE A 89 24.41 -23.64 1.75
C PHE A 89 25.93 -23.84 1.92
N TYR A 90 26.62 -22.86 2.50
CA TYR A 90 28.08 -22.91 2.64
C TYR A 90 28.53 -22.82 4.11
N VAL A 91 29.67 -23.44 4.41
CA VAL A 91 30.43 -23.23 5.66
C VAL A 91 31.92 -23.11 5.34
N PRO A 92 32.73 -22.37 6.13
CA PRO A 92 34.18 -22.36 5.95
C PRO A 92 34.77 -23.77 6.14
N ALA A 93 35.75 -24.13 5.32
CA ALA A 93 36.49 -25.37 5.52
C ALA A 93 37.44 -25.20 6.73
N PRO A 94 37.50 -26.16 7.67
CA PRO A 94 38.45 -26.11 8.78
C PRO A 94 39.91 -26.04 8.28
N PRO A 95 40.83 -25.42 9.03
CA PRO A 95 42.25 -25.46 8.70
C PRO A 95 42.74 -26.91 8.54
N GLY A 96 43.41 -27.21 7.43
CA GLY A 96 43.88 -28.56 7.12
C GLY A 96 42.84 -29.51 6.54
N PHE A 97 41.60 -29.06 6.29
CA PHE A 97 40.58 -29.88 5.62
C PHE A 97 40.91 -30.09 4.13
N GLN A 98 41.00 -31.34 3.72
CA GLN A 98 41.36 -31.77 2.36
C GLN A 98 40.25 -32.61 1.72
N ALA A 99 40.44 -32.99 0.45
CA ALA A 99 39.46 -33.75 -0.31
C ALA A 99 39.13 -35.12 0.31
N GLU A 100 40.10 -35.74 0.99
CA GLU A 100 39.95 -37.04 1.65
C GLU A 100 38.96 -36.98 2.83
N ASN A 101 38.77 -35.81 3.42
CA ASN A 101 37.86 -35.62 4.55
C ASN A 101 36.39 -35.46 4.12
N LEU A 102 36.11 -35.24 2.84
CA LEU A 102 34.76 -34.94 2.34
C LEU A 102 33.78 -36.08 2.60
N ALA A 103 34.18 -37.32 2.30
CA ALA A 103 33.33 -38.50 2.45
C ALA A 103 32.95 -38.75 3.93
N GLU A 104 33.93 -38.60 4.83
CA GLU A 104 33.69 -38.72 6.27
C GLU A 104 32.78 -37.60 6.78
N PHE A 105 33.07 -36.35 6.43
CA PHE A 105 32.24 -35.20 6.82
C PHE A 105 30.79 -35.35 6.34
N GLN A 106 30.59 -35.76 5.08
CA GLN A 106 29.26 -36.03 4.53
C GLN A 106 28.54 -37.10 5.33
N ARG A 107 29.21 -38.22 5.65
CA ARG A 107 28.64 -39.32 6.44
C ARG A 107 28.26 -38.89 7.86
N GLU A 108 29.13 -38.16 8.54
CA GLU A 108 28.89 -37.66 9.90
C GLU A 108 27.71 -36.69 9.92
N LEU A 109 27.68 -35.70 9.02
CA LEU A 109 26.58 -34.74 8.94
C LEU A 109 25.26 -35.43 8.56
N ASN A 110 25.28 -36.38 7.61
CA ASN A 110 24.12 -37.17 7.22
C ASN A 110 23.54 -37.93 8.43
N THR A 111 24.40 -38.60 9.19
CA THR A 111 24.01 -39.36 10.39
C THR A 111 23.46 -38.44 11.48
N ALA A 112 24.10 -37.30 11.71
CA ALA A 112 23.68 -36.33 12.71
C ALA A 112 22.29 -35.75 12.39
N VAL A 113 22.05 -35.36 11.14
CA VAL A 113 20.76 -34.82 10.70
C VAL A 113 19.66 -35.89 10.79
N ILE A 114 19.93 -37.13 10.36
CA ILE A 114 18.95 -38.23 10.48
C ILE A 114 18.61 -38.51 11.95
N ARG A 115 19.60 -38.50 12.85
CA ARG A 115 19.38 -38.71 14.30
C ARG A 115 18.55 -37.58 14.93
N ASP A 116 18.71 -36.35 14.45
CA ASP A 116 17.96 -35.18 14.91
C ASP A 116 16.49 -35.18 14.41
N MET A 117 16.20 -35.91 13.33
CA MET A 117 14.85 -35.98 12.79
C MET A 117 13.90 -36.71 13.75
N ARG A 118 12.90 -35.99 14.26
CA ARG A 118 11.81 -36.56 15.07
C ARG A 118 10.96 -37.59 14.31
N SER A 119 10.86 -37.47 12.98
CA SER A 119 10.14 -38.42 12.11
C SER A 119 10.71 -38.40 10.69
N ASN A 120 11.01 -39.56 10.11
CA ASN A 120 11.46 -39.70 8.72
C ASN A 120 10.31 -40.11 7.78
N LYS A 121 9.30 -39.24 7.67
CA LYS A 121 8.10 -39.50 6.85
C LYS A 121 8.39 -39.72 5.36
N ASP A 122 9.49 -39.16 4.87
CA ASP A 122 9.85 -39.20 3.44
C ASP A 122 10.78 -40.38 3.09
N GLY A 123 11.09 -41.25 4.07
CA GLY A 123 11.94 -42.43 3.86
C GLY A 123 13.38 -42.10 3.42
N LEU A 124 13.93 -40.96 3.86
CA LEU A 124 15.24 -40.49 3.42
C LEU A 124 16.36 -41.26 4.13
N ASN A 125 17.19 -41.97 3.36
CA ASN A 125 18.42 -42.60 3.85
C ASN A 125 19.65 -41.69 3.67
N GLN A 126 19.58 -40.79 2.69
CA GLN A 126 20.62 -39.82 2.38
C GLN A 126 20.01 -38.40 2.37
N VAL A 127 20.29 -37.65 3.43
CA VAL A 127 19.84 -36.25 3.62
C VAL A 127 20.89 -35.24 3.17
N VAL A 128 22.17 -35.61 3.18
CA VAL A 128 23.28 -34.82 2.59
C VAL A 128 23.67 -35.47 1.27
N LEU A 129 23.33 -34.80 0.16
CA LEU A 129 23.54 -35.33 -1.19
C LEU A 129 25.00 -35.21 -1.63
N ALA A 130 25.62 -34.06 -1.34
CA ALA A 130 27.01 -33.80 -1.73
C ALA A 130 27.66 -32.78 -0.79
N VAL A 131 28.98 -32.91 -0.64
CA VAL A 131 29.83 -31.90 0.00
C VAL A 131 31.00 -31.61 -0.94
N GLU A 132 31.17 -30.35 -1.31
CA GLU A 132 32.18 -29.93 -2.30
C GLU A 132 33.08 -28.84 -1.71
N ILE A 133 34.39 -28.89 -1.96
CA ILE A 133 35.30 -27.77 -1.64
C ILE A 133 35.22 -26.74 -2.76
N CYS A 134 34.93 -25.50 -2.41
CA CYS A 134 34.93 -24.37 -3.35
C CYS A 134 35.75 -23.19 -2.80
N LYS A 135 36.30 -22.39 -3.69
CA LYS A 135 37.07 -21.19 -3.34
C LYS A 135 36.15 -19.98 -3.41
N LYS A 136 35.88 -19.36 -2.26
CA LYS A 136 34.97 -18.21 -2.11
C LYS A 136 35.50 -17.23 -1.07
N GLN A 137 34.86 -16.08 -0.96
CA GLN A 137 35.19 -15.09 0.05
C GLN A 137 33.96 -14.63 0.83
N ASN A 138 34.14 -14.34 2.11
CA ASN A 138 33.10 -13.72 2.93
C ASN A 138 32.77 -12.32 2.39
N MET A 139 31.49 -12.06 2.16
CA MET A 139 31.01 -10.76 1.70
C MET A 139 31.11 -9.66 2.78
N TYR A 140 31.09 -10.03 4.06
CA TYR A 140 31.09 -9.07 5.18
C TYR A 140 32.52 -8.76 5.63
N GLY A 141 32.96 -7.53 5.44
CA GLY A 141 34.33 -7.07 5.67
C GLY A 141 35.24 -7.26 4.46
N PHE A 142 36.36 -6.53 4.44
CA PHE A 142 37.44 -6.70 3.48
C PHE A 142 38.44 -7.76 3.96
N HIS A 143 38.62 -8.82 3.16
CA HIS A 143 39.50 -9.96 3.48
C HIS A 143 40.65 -10.14 2.48
N GLY A 144 41.15 -9.05 1.89
CA GLY A 144 42.20 -9.11 0.87
C GLY A 144 41.76 -9.77 -0.46
N PRO A 145 42.71 -10.10 -1.36
CA PRO A 145 42.42 -10.72 -2.66
C PRO A 145 42.26 -12.25 -2.58
N ASN A 146 42.67 -12.88 -1.48
CA ASN A 146 42.75 -14.34 -1.39
C ASN A 146 41.37 -14.98 -1.18
N LEU A 147 41.12 -16.05 -1.93
CA LEU A 147 39.92 -16.88 -1.75
C LEU A 147 40.16 -17.93 -0.65
N LEU A 148 39.18 -18.08 0.24
CA LEU A 148 39.18 -19.08 1.29
C LEU A 148 38.49 -20.36 0.80
N SER A 149 38.86 -21.50 1.39
CA SER A 149 38.16 -22.76 1.16
C SER A 149 36.84 -22.77 1.92
N PHE A 150 35.74 -23.03 1.22
CA PHE A 150 34.40 -23.25 1.75
C PHE A 150 33.92 -24.64 1.37
N LEU A 151 33.15 -25.27 2.26
CA LEU A 151 32.38 -26.47 1.98
C LEU A 151 30.98 -26.06 1.51
N LYS A 152 30.63 -26.43 0.29
CA LYS A 152 29.26 -26.34 -0.24
C LYS A 152 28.54 -27.63 0.12
N ILE A 153 27.49 -27.52 0.95
CA ILE A 153 26.73 -28.65 1.45
C ILE A 153 25.38 -28.68 0.72
N THR A 154 25.17 -29.70 -0.09
CA THR A 154 23.93 -29.93 -0.82
C THR A 154 23.03 -30.88 -0.03
N MET A 155 21.80 -30.43 0.26
CA MET A 155 20.82 -31.15 1.06
C MET A 155 19.75 -31.77 0.17
N ALA A 156 19.13 -32.85 0.65
CA ALA A 156 18.06 -33.52 -0.10
C ALA A 156 16.78 -32.66 -0.20
N LEU A 157 16.41 -31.94 0.87
CA LEU A 157 15.18 -31.13 0.93
C LEU A 157 15.43 -29.77 1.58
N PRO A 158 14.70 -28.70 1.18
CA PRO A 158 14.94 -27.34 1.69
C PRO A 158 14.76 -27.24 3.20
N ARG A 159 13.78 -27.97 3.75
CA ARG A 159 13.50 -28.01 5.20
C ARG A 159 14.65 -28.56 6.05
N LEU A 160 15.60 -29.28 5.45
CA LEU A 160 16.74 -29.90 6.13
C LEU A 160 17.93 -28.95 6.31
N ILE A 161 17.94 -27.78 5.65
CA ILE A 161 18.99 -26.77 5.86
C ILE A 161 18.98 -26.28 7.32
N ALA A 162 17.81 -25.99 7.88
CA ALA A 162 17.69 -25.46 9.25
C ALA A 162 18.28 -26.38 10.33
N PRO A 163 17.94 -27.69 10.40
CA PRO A 163 18.57 -28.60 11.35
C PRO A 163 20.06 -28.81 11.07
N ALA A 164 20.47 -28.97 9.80
CA ALA A 164 21.88 -29.12 9.45
C ALA A 164 22.72 -27.91 9.91
N LYS A 165 22.23 -26.70 9.64
CA LYS A 165 22.82 -25.45 10.13
C LYS A 165 22.97 -25.47 11.65
N ARG A 166 21.91 -25.79 12.39
CA ARG A 166 21.93 -25.79 13.87
C ARG A 166 22.97 -26.77 14.41
N LEU A 167 23.03 -27.99 13.86
CA LEU A 167 23.99 -29.01 14.28
C LEU A 167 25.43 -28.58 13.99
N LEU A 168 25.68 -27.99 12.82
CA LEU A 168 26.99 -27.45 12.46
C LEU A 168 27.42 -26.27 13.36
N GLU A 169 26.49 -25.42 13.78
CA GLU A 169 26.77 -24.32 14.74
C GLU A 169 27.03 -24.84 16.16
N GLN A 170 26.47 -26.00 16.55
CA GLN A 170 26.68 -26.64 17.85
C GLN A 170 27.98 -27.46 17.93
N GLY A 171 28.49 -27.88 16.77
CA GLY A 171 29.73 -28.63 16.63
C GLY A 171 29.54 -29.97 15.92
N LEU A 172 30.37 -30.23 14.91
CA LEU A 172 30.41 -31.52 14.20
C LEU A 172 31.83 -32.09 14.19
N ARG A 173 31.94 -33.41 14.39
CA ARG A 173 33.21 -34.13 14.29
C ARG A 173 33.65 -34.23 12.83
N CYS A 174 34.90 -33.84 12.55
CA CYS A 174 35.53 -33.86 11.23
C CYS A 174 36.73 -34.80 11.24
N GLY A 175 36.48 -36.10 11.39
CA GLY A 175 37.53 -37.12 11.37
C GLY A 175 38.67 -36.86 12.36
N THR A 176 39.90 -36.80 11.83
CA THR A 176 41.15 -36.53 12.58
C THR A 176 41.31 -35.07 13.02
N LEU A 177 40.54 -34.13 12.45
CA LEU A 177 40.59 -32.71 12.81
C LEU A 177 39.81 -32.40 14.10
N GLY A 178 39.05 -33.38 14.62
CA GLY A 178 38.26 -33.22 15.85
C GLY A 178 36.93 -32.51 15.62
N THR A 179 36.35 -31.95 16.67
CA THR A 179 35.05 -31.28 16.62
C THR A 179 35.23 -29.79 16.32
N HIS A 180 34.53 -29.31 15.30
CA HIS A 180 34.55 -27.90 14.91
C HIS A 180 33.15 -27.29 14.92
N ASN A 181 33.06 -26.03 15.32
CA ASN A 181 31.87 -25.21 15.18
C ASN A 181 31.95 -24.41 13.88
N PHE A 182 30.86 -24.37 13.14
CA PHE A 182 30.82 -23.75 11.82
C PHE A 182 29.92 -22.52 11.81
N GLN A 183 30.37 -21.46 11.14
CA GLN A 183 29.49 -20.36 10.75
C GLN A 183 28.83 -20.69 9.41
N ALA A 184 27.50 -20.64 9.37
CA ALA A 184 26.76 -20.88 8.14
C ALA A 184 26.62 -19.61 7.28
N PHE A 185 26.72 -19.80 5.97
CA PHE A 185 26.57 -18.79 4.94
C PHE A 185 25.41 -19.18 4.02
N GLU A 186 24.57 -18.20 3.71
CA GLU A 186 23.42 -18.33 2.81
C GLU A 186 22.40 -19.42 3.18
N ALA A 187 22.42 -19.91 4.43
CA ALA A 187 21.50 -20.92 4.94
C ALA A 187 20.09 -20.38 5.26
N ASN A 188 19.84 -19.08 5.04
CA ASN A 188 18.57 -18.39 5.29
C ASN A 188 17.94 -17.80 4.00
N ILE A 189 18.27 -18.39 2.84
CA ILE A 189 17.74 -18.01 1.53
C ILE A 189 16.62 -18.98 1.14
N ASP A 190 15.49 -18.43 0.71
CA ASP A 190 14.34 -19.21 0.23
C ASP A 190 14.75 -20.01 -1.02
N PHE A 191 14.25 -21.25 -1.15
CA PHE A 191 14.67 -22.19 -2.19
C PHE A 191 14.38 -21.68 -3.61
N GLU A 192 13.22 -21.05 -3.77
CA GLU A 192 12.75 -20.38 -4.98
C GLU A 192 13.68 -19.23 -5.39
N ILE A 193 14.07 -18.39 -4.41
CA ILE A 193 14.99 -17.28 -4.64
C ILE A 193 16.36 -17.82 -5.05
N ARG A 194 16.85 -18.86 -4.37
CA ARG A 194 18.11 -19.52 -4.74
C ARG A 194 18.10 -19.99 -6.19
N PHE A 195 17.08 -20.75 -6.57
CA PHE A 195 16.91 -21.24 -7.93
C PHE A 195 16.86 -20.09 -8.95
N MET A 196 16.09 -19.04 -8.67
CA MET A 196 15.98 -17.86 -9.52
C MET A 196 17.30 -17.09 -9.69
N VAL A 197 18.15 -17.08 -8.65
CA VAL A 197 19.49 -16.47 -8.70
C VAL A 197 20.42 -17.35 -9.54
N ASP A 198 20.47 -18.66 -9.30
CA ASP A 198 21.37 -19.60 -9.99
C ASP A 198 21.10 -19.73 -11.50
N ARG A 199 19.86 -19.49 -11.93
CA ARG A 199 19.43 -19.59 -13.34
C ARG A 199 19.14 -18.24 -14.00
N ASP A 200 19.51 -17.13 -13.35
CA ASP A 200 19.24 -15.76 -13.84
C ASP A 200 17.77 -15.54 -14.26
N ILE A 201 16.85 -16.13 -13.50
CA ILE A 201 15.40 -15.95 -13.69
C ILE A 201 14.93 -14.82 -12.80
N VAL A 202 14.22 -13.84 -13.37
CA VAL A 202 13.54 -12.78 -12.60
C VAL A 202 12.03 -13.02 -12.53
N GLY A 203 11.31 -12.25 -11.72
CA GLY A 203 9.85 -12.38 -11.67
C GLY A 203 9.20 -11.92 -12.98
N CYS A 204 8.10 -12.55 -13.38
CA CYS A 204 7.37 -12.20 -14.61
C CYS A 204 8.20 -12.31 -15.91
N ASN A 205 9.13 -13.29 -15.94
CA ASN A 205 10.10 -13.45 -17.01
C ASN A 205 9.60 -14.35 -18.14
N TRP A 206 10.17 -14.18 -19.34
CA TRP A 206 9.97 -15.11 -20.45
C TRP A 206 10.94 -16.28 -20.34
N ILE A 207 10.39 -17.49 -20.42
CA ILE A 207 11.09 -18.77 -20.33
C ILE A 207 10.85 -19.55 -21.61
N GLU A 208 11.92 -20.12 -22.17
CA GLU A 208 11.86 -20.94 -23.37
C GLU A 208 12.39 -22.35 -23.07
N LEU A 209 11.55 -23.36 -23.26
CA LEU A 209 11.93 -24.76 -23.18
C LEU A 209 12.50 -25.20 -24.53
N ILE A 210 13.72 -25.74 -24.51
CA ILE A 210 14.48 -26.06 -25.73
C ILE A 210 13.90 -27.32 -26.39
N ALA A 211 13.73 -27.29 -27.73
CA ALA A 211 13.31 -28.46 -28.50
C ALA A 211 14.17 -29.71 -28.19
N GLY A 212 13.52 -30.85 -27.97
CA GLY A 212 14.15 -32.12 -27.63
C GLY A 212 14.61 -32.26 -26.17
N LYS A 213 14.44 -31.22 -25.33
CA LYS A 213 14.90 -31.20 -23.93
C LYS A 213 13.80 -31.19 -22.88
N TYR A 214 12.55 -31.04 -23.30
CA TYR A 214 11.39 -31.15 -22.43
C TYR A 214 10.46 -32.29 -22.88
N ARG A 215 9.60 -32.73 -21.96
CA ARG A 215 8.60 -33.76 -22.22
C ARG A 215 7.22 -33.24 -21.83
N LEU A 216 6.24 -33.34 -22.73
CA LEU A 216 4.85 -33.03 -22.41
C LEU A 216 4.19 -34.19 -21.68
N ARG A 217 3.40 -33.89 -20.63
CA ARG A 217 2.58 -34.86 -19.91
C ARG A 217 1.18 -34.91 -20.54
N GLN A 218 0.80 -36.07 -21.09
CA GLN A 218 -0.53 -36.26 -21.71
C GLN A 218 -1.49 -37.09 -20.84
N GLU A 219 -1.01 -38.18 -20.21
CA GLU A 219 -1.86 -39.12 -19.45
C GLU A 219 -1.76 -38.95 -17.92
N GLU A 220 -0.71 -38.29 -17.42
CA GLU A 220 -0.43 -38.09 -15.98
C GLU A 220 -0.49 -36.62 -15.54
N SER A 221 -1.35 -35.80 -16.18
CA SER A 221 -1.47 -34.38 -15.85
C SER A 221 -1.99 -34.17 -14.43
N VAL A 222 -1.21 -33.49 -13.60
CA VAL A 222 -1.60 -33.14 -12.21
C VAL A 222 -2.19 -31.74 -12.12
N SER A 223 -2.04 -30.94 -13.17
CA SER A 223 -2.52 -29.56 -13.27
C SER A 223 -3.78 -29.43 -14.13
N LEU A 224 -4.43 -28.28 -14.03
CA LEU A 224 -5.54 -27.85 -14.90
C LEU A 224 -5.06 -27.00 -16.09
N CYS A 225 -3.75 -26.83 -16.26
CA CYS A 225 -3.18 -26.08 -17.39
C CYS A 225 -3.37 -26.84 -18.71
N GLN A 226 -3.38 -26.10 -19.82
CA GLN A 226 -3.53 -26.68 -21.16
C GLN A 226 -2.27 -27.41 -21.62
N LEU A 227 -1.10 -26.92 -21.23
CA LEU A 227 0.20 -27.51 -21.50
C LEU A 227 0.89 -27.82 -20.18
N GLU A 228 1.34 -29.07 -20.00
CA GLU A 228 2.10 -29.50 -18.83
C GLU A 228 3.39 -30.16 -19.29
N ALA A 229 4.54 -29.65 -18.84
CA ALA A 229 5.86 -30.06 -19.31
C ALA A 229 6.79 -30.41 -18.15
N ASP A 230 7.67 -31.38 -18.36
CA ASP A 230 8.84 -31.68 -17.54
C ASP A 230 10.10 -31.19 -18.24
N VAL A 231 10.99 -30.53 -17.49
CA VAL A 231 12.30 -30.08 -18.00
C VAL A 231 13.38 -30.23 -16.92
N GLY A 232 14.62 -30.47 -17.33
CA GLY A 232 15.77 -30.39 -16.42
C GLY A 232 16.06 -28.93 -16.04
N TRP A 233 16.55 -28.69 -14.82
CA TRP A 233 16.80 -27.32 -14.33
C TRP A 233 17.87 -26.53 -15.10
N MET A 234 18.67 -27.21 -15.94
CA MET A 234 19.64 -26.59 -16.85
C MET A 234 19.15 -26.49 -18.31
N ASP A 235 18.01 -27.10 -18.64
CA ASP A 235 17.58 -27.39 -20.02
C ASP A 235 16.55 -26.38 -20.58
N PHE A 236 16.55 -25.15 -20.07
CA PHE A 236 15.71 -24.05 -20.54
C PHE A 236 16.49 -22.73 -20.59
N ILE A 237 15.97 -21.77 -21.35
CA ILE A 237 16.53 -20.42 -21.52
C ILE A 237 15.67 -19.42 -20.74
N SER A 238 16.33 -18.57 -19.95
CA SER A 238 15.75 -17.41 -19.28
C SER A 238 16.07 -16.16 -20.09
N HIS A 239 15.06 -15.55 -20.70
CA HIS A 239 15.27 -14.34 -21.53
C HIS A 239 15.26 -13.09 -20.65
N PRO A 240 16.26 -12.19 -20.72
CA PRO A 240 16.22 -10.92 -20.00
C PRO A 240 15.05 -10.04 -20.47
N PRO A 241 14.35 -9.30 -19.58
CA PRO A 241 13.17 -8.50 -19.94
C PRO A 241 13.55 -7.15 -20.60
N GLU A 242 14.19 -7.23 -21.76
CA GLU A 242 14.65 -6.11 -22.58
C GLU A 242 14.31 -6.38 -24.05
N GLY A 243 14.18 -5.32 -24.86
CA GLY A 243 13.82 -5.44 -26.27
C GLY A 243 12.45 -6.12 -26.47
N GLU A 244 12.39 -7.16 -27.30
CA GLU A 244 11.16 -7.90 -27.60
C GLU A 244 10.58 -8.62 -26.36
N TRP A 245 11.43 -9.06 -25.44
CA TRP A 245 11.05 -9.78 -24.22
C TRP A 245 10.52 -8.87 -23.11
N GLN A 246 10.42 -7.56 -23.36
CA GLN A 246 9.75 -6.62 -22.46
C GLN A 246 8.22 -6.75 -22.50
N CYS A 247 7.67 -7.41 -23.54
CA CYS A 247 6.24 -7.61 -23.70
C CYS A 247 5.59 -8.38 -22.52
N ILE A 248 4.27 -8.24 -22.41
CA ILE A 248 3.44 -8.88 -21.38
C ILE A 248 2.49 -9.84 -22.09
N ALA A 249 2.39 -11.08 -21.60
CA ALA A 249 1.45 -12.07 -22.12
C ALA A 249 -0.01 -11.61 -21.88
N PRO A 250 -1.00 -12.10 -22.65
CA PRO A 250 -2.40 -11.74 -22.46
C PRO A 250 -2.99 -12.44 -21.22
N LEU A 251 -2.58 -11.97 -20.03
CA LEU A 251 -3.01 -12.49 -18.73
C LEU A 251 -4.51 -12.29 -18.55
N ARG A 252 -5.20 -13.27 -17.96
CA ARG A 252 -6.59 -13.16 -17.54
C ARG A 252 -6.66 -12.66 -16.10
N VAL A 253 -7.30 -11.52 -15.91
CA VAL A 253 -7.54 -10.90 -14.59
C VAL A 253 -9.02 -11.08 -14.24
N LEU A 254 -9.30 -11.86 -13.20
CA LEU A 254 -10.63 -12.02 -12.62
C LEU A 254 -10.79 -11.07 -11.44
N SER A 255 -11.80 -10.22 -11.46
CA SER A 255 -12.31 -9.51 -10.30
C SER A 255 -13.66 -10.04 -9.91
N PHE A 256 -13.89 -10.26 -8.63
CA PHE A 256 -15.17 -10.76 -8.13
C PHE A 256 -15.53 -10.11 -6.79
N ASP A 257 -16.82 -10.21 -6.47
CA ASP A 257 -17.44 -9.69 -5.25
C ASP A 257 -18.61 -10.60 -4.84
N ILE A 258 -18.94 -10.68 -3.55
CA ILE A 258 -20.01 -11.53 -3.03
C ILE A 258 -21.02 -10.74 -2.19
N GLU A 259 -22.27 -11.19 -2.22
CA GLU A 259 -23.32 -10.72 -1.32
C GLU A 259 -23.80 -11.83 -0.41
N CYS A 260 -24.03 -11.48 0.86
CA CYS A 260 -24.51 -12.39 1.90
C CYS A 260 -25.80 -11.84 2.53
N ALA A 261 -26.80 -12.70 2.76
CA ALA A 261 -28.02 -12.32 3.46
C ALA A 261 -27.84 -12.51 4.98
N GLY A 262 -27.52 -11.43 5.69
CA GLY A 262 -27.30 -11.45 7.14
C GLY A 262 -28.59 -11.32 7.97
N ARG A 263 -28.47 -11.69 9.26
CA ARG A 263 -29.49 -11.42 10.28
C ARG A 263 -29.43 -9.95 10.72
N LYS A 264 -30.59 -9.37 11.06
CA LYS A 264 -30.68 -7.97 11.48
C LYS A 264 -29.79 -7.68 12.70
N GLY A 265 -28.93 -6.67 12.59
CA GLY A 265 -28.05 -6.24 13.68
C GLY A 265 -26.82 -7.14 13.91
N ILE A 266 -26.55 -8.11 13.04
CA ILE A 266 -25.40 -9.03 13.14
C ILE A 266 -24.64 -9.01 11.82
N PHE A 267 -23.33 -8.79 11.87
CA PHE A 267 -22.49 -8.89 10.67
C PHE A 267 -22.48 -10.35 10.16
N PRO A 268 -22.52 -10.59 8.83
CA PRO A 268 -22.64 -11.95 8.29
C PRO A 268 -21.61 -12.94 8.85
N GLU A 269 -22.11 -14.08 9.34
CA GLU A 269 -21.32 -15.21 9.85
C GLU A 269 -21.41 -16.38 8.86
N PRO A 270 -20.29 -16.91 8.34
CA PRO A 270 -20.32 -17.92 7.27
C PRO A 270 -20.98 -19.25 7.68
N GLU A 271 -21.05 -19.57 8.97
CA GLU A 271 -21.72 -20.77 9.46
C GLU A 271 -23.25 -20.69 9.39
N LYS A 272 -23.81 -19.48 9.31
CA LYS A 272 -25.27 -19.26 9.42
C LYS A 272 -25.83 -18.54 8.20
N ASP A 273 -25.21 -17.45 7.81
CA ASP A 273 -25.73 -16.52 6.82
C ASP A 273 -25.31 -16.98 5.40
N PRO A 274 -26.24 -17.12 4.43
CA PRO A 274 -25.95 -17.68 3.10
C PRO A 274 -25.30 -16.66 2.16
N VAL A 275 -24.47 -17.16 1.25
CA VAL A 275 -24.02 -16.44 0.04
C VAL A 275 -25.16 -16.47 -0.96
N ILE A 276 -25.59 -15.28 -1.41
CA ILE A 276 -26.76 -15.11 -2.25
C ILE A 276 -26.42 -14.63 -3.66
N GLN A 277 -25.32 -13.89 -3.83
CA GLN A 277 -24.84 -13.48 -5.15
C GLN A 277 -23.31 -13.53 -5.23
N ILE A 278 -22.79 -13.85 -6.41
CA ILE A 278 -21.36 -13.73 -6.74
C ILE A 278 -21.23 -13.11 -8.13
N ALA A 279 -20.73 -11.88 -8.19
CA ALA A 279 -20.48 -11.18 -9.45
C ALA A 279 -19.04 -11.36 -9.90
N ASN A 280 -18.82 -11.51 -11.21
CA ASN A 280 -17.48 -11.69 -11.78
C ASN A 280 -17.29 -10.85 -13.04
N MET A 281 -16.10 -10.24 -13.13
CA MET A 281 -15.61 -9.51 -14.28
C MET A 281 -14.26 -10.09 -14.70
N VAL A 282 -14.13 -10.53 -15.95
CA VAL A 282 -12.87 -11.08 -16.47
C VAL A 282 -12.35 -10.22 -17.62
N LEU A 283 -11.15 -9.72 -17.45
CA LEU A 283 -10.43 -8.88 -18.40
C LEU A 283 -9.20 -9.63 -18.93
N ARG A 284 -8.82 -9.38 -20.20
CA ARG A 284 -7.48 -9.73 -20.69
C ARG A 284 -6.59 -8.51 -20.62
N GLN A 285 -5.40 -8.66 -20.03
CA GLN A 285 -4.45 -7.56 -19.88
C GLN A 285 -4.16 -6.90 -21.24
N GLY A 286 -4.42 -5.58 -21.32
CA GLY A 286 -4.26 -4.78 -22.54
C GLY A 286 -5.57 -4.49 -23.29
N GLU A 287 -6.65 -5.25 -23.03
CA GLU A 287 -8.00 -4.91 -23.51
C GLU A 287 -8.64 -3.84 -22.60
N LYS A 288 -9.59 -3.07 -23.14
CA LYS A 288 -10.30 -2.00 -22.38
C LYS A 288 -11.53 -2.49 -21.63
N ASP A 289 -12.17 -3.54 -22.15
CA ASP A 289 -13.47 -4.01 -21.67
C ASP A 289 -13.36 -5.47 -21.21
N PRO A 290 -13.98 -5.84 -20.07
CA PRO A 290 -14.04 -7.24 -19.67
C PRO A 290 -14.91 -8.04 -20.66
N PHE A 291 -14.38 -9.19 -21.10
CA PHE A 291 -15.03 -10.09 -22.06
C PHE A 291 -16.00 -11.08 -21.38
N VAL A 292 -15.89 -11.26 -20.06
CA VAL A 292 -16.89 -11.96 -19.24
C VAL A 292 -17.44 -11.00 -18.20
N ARG A 293 -18.78 -10.89 -18.18
CA ARG A 293 -19.55 -10.17 -17.16
C ARG A 293 -20.68 -11.10 -16.76
N ASN A 294 -20.61 -11.67 -15.56
CA ASN A 294 -21.66 -12.58 -15.10
C ASN A 294 -21.95 -12.40 -13.61
N VAL A 295 -23.13 -12.85 -13.21
CA VAL A 295 -23.57 -12.86 -11.82
C VAL A 295 -24.29 -14.18 -11.53
N PHE A 296 -23.81 -14.88 -10.52
CA PHE A 296 -24.41 -16.09 -9.99
C PHE A 296 -25.36 -15.66 -8.88
N THR A 297 -26.63 -16.03 -8.95
CA THR A 297 -27.67 -15.57 -8.02
C THR A 297 -28.40 -16.76 -7.42
N LEU A 298 -28.72 -16.67 -6.14
CA LEU A 298 -29.64 -17.57 -5.47
C LEU A 298 -31.07 -17.07 -5.72
N GLN A 299 -31.94 -17.97 -6.18
CA GLN A 299 -33.29 -17.70 -6.71
C GLN A 299 -33.29 -16.99 -8.08
N ASN A 300 -34.49 -16.78 -8.64
CA ASN A 300 -34.67 -16.18 -9.96
C ASN A 300 -34.34 -14.69 -9.95
N CYS A 301 -33.55 -14.22 -10.91
CA CYS A 301 -33.19 -12.82 -11.09
C CYS A 301 -33.57 -12.36 -12.50
N ALA A 302 -34.08 -11.14 -12.63
CA ALA A 302 -34.45 -10.60 -13.92
C ALA A 302 -33.21 -10.30 -14.79
N PRO A 303 -33.31 -10.37 -16.14
CA PRO A 303 -32.17 -10.18 -17.03
C PRO A 303 -31.46 -8.83 -16.90
N ILE A 304 -30.15 -8.82 -17.08
CA ILE A 304 -29.30 -7.62 -17.07
C ILE A 304 -28.63 -7.47 -18.44
N VAL A 305 -28.86 -6.36 -19.12
CA VAL A 305 -28.28 -6.10 -20.45
C VAL A 305 -26.75 -6.08 -20.34
N GLY A 306 -26.09 -6.85 -21.20
CA GLY A 306 -24.62 -6.93 -21.25
C GLY A 306 -23.98 -7.87 -20.21
N SER A 307 -24.76 -8.52 -19.36
CA SER A 307 -24.26 -9.46 -18.34
C SER A 307 -25.03 -10.79 -18.36
N GLN A 308 -24.32 -11.89 -18.15
CA GLN A 308 -24.93 -13.22 -18.03
C GLN A 308 -25.44 -13.42 -16.59
N VAL A 309 -26.74 -13.63 -16.42
CA VAL A 309 -27.35 -13.93 -15.11
C VAL A 309 -27.57 -15.44 -15.00
N LEU A 310 -26.95 -16.07 -14.00
CA LEU A 310 -27.07 -17.50 -13.71
C LEU A 310 -27.84 -17.65 -12.40
N CYS A 311 -29.01 -18.29 -12.44
CA CYS A 311 -29.90 -18.44 -11.28
C CYS A 311 -29.85 -19.87 -10.75
N PHE A 312 -29.73 -20.03 -9.43
CA PHE A 312 -29.68 -21.33 -8.76
C PHE A 312 -30.73 -21.41 -7.66
N SER A 313 -31.37 -22.56 -7.49
CA SER A 313 -32.36 -22.76 -6.42
C SER A 313 -31.73 -23.08 -5.06
N LYS A 314 -30.51 -23.62 -5.06
CA LYS A 314 -29.77 -24.01 -3.86
C LYS A 314 -28.36 -23.43 -3.87
N GLU A 315 -27.90 -23.03 -2.69
CA GLU A 315 -26.58 -22.41 -2.49
C GLU A 315 -25.42 -23.37 -2.81
N ASN A 316 -25.58 -24.67 -2.54
CA ASN A 316 -24.56 -25.68 -2.84
C ASN A 316 -24.25 -25.76 -4.34
N GLU A 317 -25.28 -25.67 -5.21
CA GLU A 317 -25.10 -25.66 -6.67
C GLU A 317 -24.48 -24.35 -7.15
N LEU A 318 -24.83 -23.22 -6.55
CA LEU A 318 -24.22 -21.92 -6.83
C LEU A 318 -22.71 -21.97 -6.57
N LEU A 319 -22.31 -22.39 -5.37
CA LEU A 319 -20.90 -22.50 -4.97
C LEU A 319 -20.14 -23.49 -5.86
N LYS A 320 -20.73 -24.67 -6.12
CA LYS A 320 -20.14 -25.69 -6.99
C LYS A 320 -19.89 -25.13 -8.40
N THR A 321 -20.89 -24.49 -8.98
CA THR A 321 -20.80 -23.94 -10.35
C THR A 321 -19.84 -22.76 -10.43
N TRP A 322 -19.74 -21.92 -9.39
CA TRP A 322 -18.75 -20.85 -9.34
C TRP A 322 -17.31 -21.39 -9.26
N ALA A 323 -17.07 -22.46 -8.48
CA ALA A 323 -15.77 -23.13 -8.47
C ALA A 323 -15.43 -23.74 -9.85
N GLU A 324 -16.43 -24.30 -10.56
CA GLU A 324 -16.27 -24.77 -11.94
C GLU A 324 -15.97 -23.63 -12.91
N PHE A 325 -16.60 -22.47 -12.74
CA PHE A 325 -16.34 -21.26 -13.51
C PHE A 325 -14.89 -20.80 -13.36
N ILE A 326 -14.35 -20.71 -12.14
CA ILE A 326 -12.94 -20.35 -11.92
C ILE A 326 -12.01 -21.33 -12.64
N ARG A 327 -12.27 -22.63 -12.54
CA ARG A 327 -11.45 -23.66 -13.22
C ARG A 327 -11.53 -23.55 -14.74
N THR A 328 -12.69 -23.20 -15.29
CA THR A 328 -12.93 -23.10 -16.74
C THR A 328 -12.37 -21.82 -17.35
N VAL A 329 -12.53 -20.69 -16.67
CA VAL A 329 -11.96 -19.40 -17.08
C VAL A 329 -10.44 -19.41 -16.95
N ASP A 330 -9.92 -20.14 -15.95
CA ASP A 330 -8.51 -20.25 -15.63
C ASP A 330 -7.79 -18.88 -15.52
N PRO A 331 -8.21 -18.00 -14.58
CA PRO A 331 -7.57 -16.69 -14.40
C PRO A 331 -6.13 -16.82 -13.90
N ASP A 332 -5.26 -15.93 -14.40
CA ASP A 332 -3.85 -15.83 -13.97
C ASP A 332 -3.72 -14.96 -12.72
N ILE A 333 -4.52 -13.90 -12.66
CA ILE A 333 -4.60 -12.97 -11.54
C ILE A 333 -6.03 -12.96 -11.01
N ILE A 334 -6.17 -13.10 -9.69
CA ILE A 334 -7.43 -12.88 -8.98
C ILE A 334 -7.30 -11.58 -8.18
N THR A 335 -8.23 -10.66 -8.42
CA THR A 335 -8.32 -9.35 -7.76
C THR A 335 -9.75 -9.12 -7.26
N GLY A 336 -9.94 -7.98 -6.60
CA GLY A 336 -11.15 -7.60 -5.91
C GLY A 336 -10.80 -6.62 -4.78
N TYR A 337 -11.74 -6.35 -3.89
CA TYR A 337 -11.55 -5.45 -2.76
C TYR A 337 -11.81 -6.16 -1.45
N ASN A 338 -10.77 -6.43 -0.66
CA ASN A 338 -10.85 -7.18 0.61
C ASN A 338 -11.13 -8.70 0.47
N ILE A 339 -10.85 -9.27 -0.71
CA ILE A 339 -11.06 -10.69 -1.02
C ILE A 339 -10.26 -11.63 -0.13
N GLN A 340 -9.09 -11.22 0.36
CA GLN A 340 -8.23 -12.07 1.18
C GLN A 340 -8.76 -12.23 2.60
N ASN A 341 -9.33 -11.17 3.17
CA ASN A 341 -9.77 -11.16 4.56
C ASN A 341 -11.28 -11.42 4.72
N PHE A 342 -12.08 -11.19 3.68
CA PHE A 342 -13.53 -11.41 3.70
C PHE A 342 -13.99 -12.48 2.69
N ASP A 343 -13.96 -12.20 1.39
CA ASP A 343 -14.70 -13.00 0.39
C ASP A 343 -14.26 -14.46 0.33
N LEU A 344 -12.97 -14.72 0.10
CA LEU A 344 -12.45 -16.08 -0.04
C LEU A 344 -12.55 -16.88 1.28
N PRO A 345 -12.18 -16.33 2.46
CA PRO A 345 -12.44 -17.01 3.73
C PRO A 345 -13.91 -17.34 3.95
N TYR A 346 -14.82 -16.41 3.64
CA TYR A 346 -16.26 -16.61 3.82
C TYR A 346 -16.76 -17.76 2.94
N LEU A 347 -16.40 -17.74 1.65
CA LEU A 347 -16.75 -18.77 0.69
C LEU A 347 -16.21 -20.16 1.08
N LEU A 348 -14.96 -20.27 1.51
CA LEU A 348 -14.36 -21.54 1.93
C LEU A 348 -15.05 -22.12 3.17
N THR A 349 -15.28 -21.29 4.20
CA THR A 349 -15.97 -21.73 5.42
C THR A 349 -17.43 -22.07 5.15
N ARG A 350 -18.11 -21.31 4.30
CA ARG A 350 -19.50 -21.58 3.90
C ARG A 350 -19.62 -22.90 3.14
N ALA A 351 -18.73 -23.13 2.18
CA ALA A 351 -18.68 -24.38 1.44
C ALA A 351 -18.38 -25.59 2.34
N GLN A 352 -17.50 -25.43 3.34
CA GLN A 352 -17.24 -26.46 4.34
C GLN A 352 -18.50 -26.76 5.18
N THR A 353 -19.20 -25.73 5.63
CA THR A 353 -20.45 -25.84 6.41
C THR A 353 -21.54 -26.59 5.65
N LEU A 354 -21.70 -26.27 4.36
CA LEU A 354 -22.66 -26.92 3.45
C LEU A 354 -22.18 -28.24 2.86
N LYS A 355 -20.97 -28.69 3.22
CA LYS A 355 -20.32 -29.92 2.72
C LYS A 355 -20.19 -29.97 1.19
N VAL A 356 -19.88 -28.83 0.56
CA VAL A 356 -19.60 -28.74 -0.89
C VAL A 356 -18.16 -29.20 -1.17
N ILE A 357 -17.99 -30.52 -1.26
CA ILE A 357 -16.68 -31.19 -1.41
C ILE A 357 -15.79 -30.61 -2.54
N PRO A 358 -16.28 -30.29 -3.76
CA PRO A 358 -15.42 -29.83 -4.86
C PRO A 358 -15.07 -28.34 -4.81
N PHE A 359 -15.62 -27.57 -3.86
CA PHE A 359 -15.40 -26.12 -3.79
C PHE A 359 -13.94 -25.71 -3.51
N PRO A 360 -13.23 -26.24 -2.50
CA PRO A 360 -11.92 -25.72 -2.11
C PRO A 360 -10.79 -26.04 -3.12
N PHE A 361 -11.08 -26.63 -4.27
CA PHE A 361 -10.09 -26.89 -5.32
C PHE A 361 -10.08 -25.74 -6.33
N LEU A 362 -9.58 -24.58 -5.88
CA LEU A 362 -9.58 -23.31 -6.64
C LEU A 362 -8.25 -23.02 -7.35
N GLY A 363 -7.14 -23.63 -6.91
CA GLY A 363 -5.84 -23.55 -7.56
C GLY A 363 -5.78 -24.25 -8.92
N ARG A 364 -4.59 -24.29 -9.53
CA ARG A 364 -4.33 -25.02 -10.78
C ARG A 364 -3.94 -26.48 -10.56
N ILE A 365 -3.62 -26.89 -9.33
CA ILE A 365 -3.29 -28.29 -9.03
C ILE A 365 -4.56 -29.05 -8.60
N ARG A 366 -4.86 -30.15 -9.29
CA ARG A 366 -6.14 -30.88 -9.15
C ARG A 366 -6.37 -31.44 -7.75
N SER A 367 -5.30 -31.87 -7.07
CA SER A 367 -5.36 -32.58 -5.79
C SER A 367 -5.24 -31.65 -4.56
N HIS A 368 -4.91 -30.38 -4.75
CA HIS A 368 -4.63 -29.47 -3.64
C HIS A 368 -5.86 -28.65 -3.26
N LYS A 369 -6.15 -28.63 -1.96
CA LYS A 369 -7.22 -27.80 -1.39
C LYS A 369 -6.64 -26.44 -1.00
N SER A 370 -7.36 -25.38 -1.35
CA SER A 370 -7.20 -24.05 -0.80
C SER A 370 -7.61 -24.06 0.68
N VAL A 371 -6.68 -23.62 1.54
CA VAL A 371 -6.83 -23.55 2.99
C VAL A 371 -6.52 -22.14 3.48
N ILE A 372 -7.22 -21.72 4.53
CA ILE A 372 -7.02 -20.42 5.16
C ILE A 372 -5.88 -20.54 6.16
N ARG A 373 -4.91 -19.63 6.09
CA ARG A 373 -3.84 -19.50 7.08
C ARG A 373 -3.72 -18.06 7.55
N ASP A 374 -3.71 -17.84 8.85
CA ASP A 374 -3.45 -16.52 9.40
C ASP A 374 -1.97 -16.13 9.20
N SER A 375 -1.75 -14.85 8.93
CA SER A 375 -0.44 -14.26 8.68
C SER A 375 -0.38 -12.85 9.23
N SER A 376 0.56 -12.58 10.13
CA SER A 376 0.81 -11.24 10.64
C SER A 376 2.00 -10.60 9.92
N PHE A 377 1.82 -9.39 9.41
CA PHE A 377 2.90 -8.56 8.90
C PHE A 377 3.11 -7.34 9.80
N GLN A 378 4.35 -7.04 10.16
CA GLN A 378 4.68 -5.88 10.97
C GLN A 378 5.89 -5.13 10.40
N SER A 379 5.74 -3.82 10.21
CA SER A 379 6.87 -2.91 9.95
C SER A 379 6.60 -1.52 10.51
N LYS A 380 7.66 -0.75 10.81
CA LYS A 380 7.51 0.66 11.23
C LYS A 380 6.80 1.52 10.16
N GLN A 381 6.92 1.17 8.88
CA GLN A 381 6.35 1.91 7.76
C GLN A 381 4.85 1.60 7.53
N MET A 382 4.45 0.34 7.73
CA MET A 382 3.10 -0.15 7.41
C MET A 382 2.24 -0.45 8.65
N GLY A 383 2.82 -0.38 9.85
CA GLY A 383 2.16 -0.83 11.07
C GLY A 383 2.16 -2.36 11.22
N ARG A 384 1.41 -2.87 12.19
CA ARG A 384 1.08 -4.30 12.33
C ARG A 384 -0.27 -4.55 11.65
N ARG A 385 -0.37 -5.59 10.84
CA ARG A 385 -1.59 -6.05 10.21
C ARG A 385 -1.69 -7.56 10.30
N GLU A 386 -2.91 -8.02 10.47
CA GLU A 386 -3.27 -9.43 10.45
C GLU A 386 -4.07 -9.66 9.17
N ASN A 387 -3.56 -10.55 8.34
CA ASN A 387 -4.16 -10.89 7.06
C ASN A 387 -4.33 -12.41 6.99
N LYS A 388 -5.31 -12.85 6.22
CA LYS A 388 -5.46 -14.26 5.85
C LYS A 388 -4.75 -14.52 4.53
N VAL A 389 -4.10 -15.66 4.43
CA VAL A 389 -3.45 -16.15 3.22
C VAL A 389 -4.15 -17.43 2.80
N ILE A 390 -4.47 -17.53 1.51
CA ILE A 390 -5.13 -18.69 0.92
C ILE A 390 -4.25 -19.18 -0.20
N ASN A 391 -3.88 -20.46 -0.19
CA ASN A 391 -3.13 -21.06 -1.29
C ASN A 391 -4.03 -21.27 -2.51
N MET A 392 -3.57 -20.76 -3.65
CA MET A 392 -4.16 -20.97 -4.97
C MET A 392 -3.02 -21.18 -5.96
N GLU A 393 -2.39 -22.35 -5.90
CA GLU A 393 -1.18 -22.66 -6.66
C GLU A 393 -1.38 -22.35 -8.14
N GLY A 394 -0.49 -21.52 -8.69
CA GLY A 394 -0.49 -21.06 -10.07
C GLY A 394 -1.33 -19.81 -10.34
N ARG A 395 -2.01 -19.21 -9.34
CA ARG A 395 -2.81 -17.99 -9.51
C ARG A 395 -2.29 -16.89 -8.58
N ALA A 396 -1.88 -15.76 -9.16
CA ALA A 396 -1.46 -14.61 -8.37
C ALA A 396 -2.67 -13.87 -7.78
N GLN A 397 -2.64 -13.60 -6.48
CA GLN A 397 -3.69 -12.80 -5.80
C GLN A 397 -3.22 -11.36 -5.62
N ILE A 398 -3.99 -10.40 -6.15
CA ILE A 398 -3.77 -8.96 -5.99
C ILE A 398 -5.02 -8.36 -5.37
N ASP A 399 -5.09 -8.36 -4.04
CA ASP A 399 -6.16 -7.67 -3.31
C ASP A 399 -5.90 -6.16 -3.33
N LEU A 400 -6.80 -5.41 -3.96
CA LEU A 400 -6.62 -3.97 -4.17
C LEU A 400 -6.61 -3.20 -2.86
N LEU A 401 -7.30 -3.66 -1.81
CA LEU A 401 -7.26 -3.04 -0.50
C LEU A 401 -5.83 -3.08 0.07
N GLN A 402 -5.14 -4.21 -0.08
CA GLN A 402 -3.76 -4.36 0.41
C GLN A 402 -2.79 -3.47 -0.37
N VAL A 403 -2.97 -3.36 -1.70
CA VAL A 403 -2.20 -2.44 -2.55
C VAL A 403 -2.40 -0.99 -2.08
N LEU A 404 -3.65 -0.54 -1.93
CA LEU A 404 -3.96 0.83 -1.53
C LEU A 404 -3.42 1.16 -0.13
N LEU A 405 -3.62 0.25 0.82
CA LEU A 405 -3.14 0.42 2.18
C LEU A 405 -1.60 0.45 2.27
N ARG A 406 -0.89 -0.10 1.28
CA ARG A 406 0.58 -0.09 1.23
C ARG A 406 1.11 1.15 0.52
N ASP A 407 0.56 1.47 -0.63
CA ASP A 407 1.14 2.42 -1.57
C ASP A 407 0.56 3.84 -1.37
N TYR A 408 -0.62 3.97 -0.76
CA TYR A 408 -1.30 5.26 -0.56
C TYR A 408 -1.61 5.55 0.91
N LYS A 409 -1.69 6.85 1.24
CA LYS A 409 -2.05 7.36 2.57
C LYS A 409 -3.36 8.16 2.50
N LEU A 410 -4.49 7.46 2.48
CA LEU A 410 -5.83 8.05 2.30
C LEU A 410 -6.55 8.29 3.65
N ARG A 411 -7.60 9.13 3.65
CA ARG A 411 -8.43 9.37 4.84
C ARG A 411 -9.38 8.21 5.14
N SER A 412 -9.87 7.54 4.10
CA SER A 412 -10.73 6.36 4.15
C SER A 412 -10.26 5.38 3.07
N TYR A 413 -10.40 4.09 3.34
CA TYR A 413 -10.05 2.98 2.43
C TYR A 413 -11.29 2.13 2.13
N THR A 414 -12.50 2.68 2.24
CA THR A 414 -13.70 2.02 1.69
C THR A 414 -13.66 2.07 0.17
N LEU A 415 -14.25 1.08 -0.50
CA LEU A 415 -14.31 1.05 -1.97
C LEU A 415 -14.95 2.33 -2.54
N ASN A 416 -15.97 2.88 -1.87
CA ASN A 416 -16.59 4.14 -2.30
C ASN A 416 -15.63 5.33 -2.22
N ALA A 417 -14.93 5.51 -1.10
CA ALA A 417 -14.01 6.64 -0.92
C ALA A 417 -12.84 6.61 -1.92
N VAL A 418 -12.28 5.41 -2.17
CA VAL A 418 -11.16 5.26 -3.11
C VAL A 418 -11.61 5.40 -4.55
N SER A 419 -12.81 4.91 -4.89
CA SER A 419 -13.42 5.11 -6.22
C SER A 419 -13.68 6.59 -6.49
N TYR A 420 -14.20 7.32 -5.50
CA TYR A 420 -14.38 8.76 -5.64
C TYR A 420 -13.03 9.49 -5.80
N HIS A 421 -12.04 9.13 -4.98
CA HIS A 421 -10.73 9.78 -5.03
C HIS A 421 -10.02 9.61 -6.38
N PHE A 422 -10.00 8.39 -6.94
CA PHE A 422 -9.23 8.08 -8.14
C PHE A 422 -10.04 8.11 -9.45
N LEU A 423 -11.32 7.74 -9.40
CA LEU A 423 -12.20 7.65 -10.58
C LEU A 423 -13.21 8.79 -10.65
N GLN A 424 -13.35 9.61 -9.60
CA GLN A 424 -14.39 10.65 -9.49
C GLN A 424 -15.81 10.06 -9.61
N GLU A 425 -15.99 8.83 -9.13
CA GLU A 425 -17.26 8.12 -9.16
C GLU A 425 -17.68 7.73 -7.74
N GLN A 426 -18.92 8.03 -7.39
CA GLN A 426 -19.54 7.55 -6.15
C GLN A 426 -20.44 6.35 -6.47
N LYS A 427 -20.45 5.37 -5.58
CA LYS A 427 -21.39 4.25 -5.64
C LYS A 427 -22.52 4.44 -4.61
N GLU A 428 -23.68 3.89 -4.92
CA GLU A 428 -24.67 3.62 -3.87
C GLU A 428 -24.04 2.67 -2.86
N ASP A 429 -24.24 2.92 -1.56
CA ASP A 429 -23.73 2.09 -0.48
C ASP A 429 -24.94 1.52 0.28
N VAL A 430 -25.35 0.30 -0.08
CA VAL A 430 -26.53 -0.36 0.48
C VAL A 430 -26.18 -0.98 1.83
N GLN A 431 -26.95 -0.66 2.87
CA GLN A 431 -26.74 -1.22 4.20
C GLN A 431 -27.04 -2.72 4.23
N HIS A 432 -26.19 -3.51 4.92
CA HIS A 432 -26.30 -4.98 5.01
C HIS A 432 -27.68 -5.48 5.46
N SER A 433 -28.38 -4.74 6.33
CA SER A 433 -29.70 -5.13 6.81
C SER A 433 -30.78 -5.10 5.71
N ILE A 434 -30.60 -4.27 4.69
CA ILE A 434 -31.54 -4.11 3.57
C ILE A 434 -31.30 -5.18 2.49
N ILE A 435 -30.08 -5.70 2.38
CA ILE A 435 -29.71 -6.74 1.42
C ILE A 435 -30.62 -7.98 1.56
N THR A 436 -30.88 -8.39 2.81
CA THR A 436 -31.79 -9.51 3.11
C THR A 436 -33.23 -9.23 2.68
N GLU A 437 -33.70 -8.00 2.79
CA GLU A 437 -35.05 -7.60 2.35
C GLU A 437 -35.13 -7.60 0.81
N LEU A 438 -34.11 -7.06 0.12
CA LEU A 438 -34.03 -7.08 -1.35
C LEU A 438 -33.95 -8.49 -1.91
N GLN A 439 -33.22 -9.39 -1.26
CA GLN A 439 -33.11 -10.79 -1.67
C GLN A 439 -34.44 -11.52 -1.55
N ASN A 440 -35.17 -11.31 -0.45
CA ASN A 440 -36.47 -11.94 -0.18
C ASN A 440 -37.65 -11.30 -0.94
N GLY A 441 -37.40 -10.20 -1.66
CA GLY A 441 -38.39 -9.53 -2.50
C GLY A 441 -38.60 -10.22 -3.86
N SER A 442 -38.78 -9.41 -4.90
CA SER A 442 -39.03 -9.86 -6.27
C SER A 442 -37.74 -10.19 -7.03
N ASP A 443 -37.90 -10.71 -8.25
CA ASP A 443 -36.81 -10.87 -9.21
C ASP A 443 -36.17 -9.51 -9.61
N GLN A 444 -36.95 -8.43 -9.59
CA GLN A 444 -36.45 -7.06 -9.83
C GLN A 444 -35.63 -6.52 -8.66
N SER A 445 -36.02 -6.77 -7.41
CA SER A 445 -35.18 -6.37 -6.26
C SER A 445 -33.86 -7.13 -6.25
N ARG A 446 -33.87 -8.43 -6.59
CA ARG A 446 -32.65 -9.22 -6.80
C ARG A 446 -31.82 -8.73 -7.99
N ARG A 447 -32.46 -8.24 -9.06
CA ARG A 447 -31.77 -7.60 -10.19
C ARG A 447 -31.07 -6.31 -9.78
N ARG A 448 -31.69 -5.45 -8.96
CA ARG A 448 -31.03 -4.25 -8.40
C ARG A 448 -29.80 -4.65 -7.59
N LEU A 449 -29.93 -5.65 -6.71
CA LEU A 449 -28.79 -6.17 -5.94
C LEU A 449 -27.69 -6.74 -6.84
N ALA A 450 -28.05 -7.45 -7.91
CA ALA A 450 -27.09 -7.98 -8.86
C ALA A 450 -26.34 -6.90 -9.65
N VAL A 451 -26.99 -5.79 -10.00
CA VAL A 451 -26.33 -4.63 -10.61
C VAL A 451 -25.38 -3.95 -9.62
N TYR A 452 -25.77 -3.86 -8.35
CA TYR A 452 -24.91 -3.37 -7.27
C TYR A 452 -23.65 -4.25 -7.12
N CYS A 453 -23.80 -5.56 -7.00
CA CYS A 453 -22.68 -6.51 -6.87
C CYS A 453 -21.78 -6.51 -8.14
N LEU A 454 -22.36 -6.41 -9.34
CA LEU A 454 -21.59 -6.25 -10.59
C LEU A 454 -20.77 -4.96 -10.61
N LYS A 455 -21.30 -3.87 -10.05
CA LYS A 455 -20.57 -2.61 -9.93
C LYS A 455 -19.40 -2.75 -8.96
N ASP A 456 -19.61 -3.40 -7.82
CA ASP A 456 -18.57 -3.64 -6.81
C ASP A 456 -17.49 -4.60 -7.31
N ALA A 457 -17.83 -5.60 -8.13
CA ALA A 457 -16.85 -6.44 -8.82
C ALA A 457 -16.08 -5.69 -9.94
N TYR A 458 -16.64 -4.63 -10.54
CA TYR A 458 -16.02 -3.91 -11.65
C TYR A 458 -15.10 -2.76 -11.23
N LEU A 459 -15.43 -2.06 -10.13
CA LEU A 459 -14.63 -0.94 -9.62
C LEU A 459 -13.16 -1.33 -9.34
N PRO A 460 -12.85 -2.51 -8.76
CA PRO A 460 -11.48 -2.95 -8.55
C PRO A 460 -10.68 -3.10 -9.86
N LEU A 461 -11.27 -3.60 -10.94
CA LEU A 461 -10.59 -3.66 -12.25
C LEU A 461 -10.25 -2.26 -12.76
N ARG A 462 -11.21 -1.33 -12.71
CA ARG A 462 -10.98 0.05 -13.15
C ARG A 462 -9.92 0.76 -12.32
N LEU A 463 -9.90 0.53 -11.01
CA LEU A 463 -8.85 1.06 -10.14
C LEU A 463 -7.50 0.40 -10.42
N LEU A 464 -7.45 -0.92 -10.62
CA LEU A 464 -6.24 -1.66 -10.96
C LEU A 464 -5.60 -1.13 -12.26
N GLU A 465 -6.41 -0.84 -13.27
CA GLU A 465 -5.97 -0.20 -14.53
C GLU A 465 -5.56 1.26 -14.33
N LYS A 466 -6.39 2.06 -13.65
CA LYS A 466 -6.14 3.50 -13.43
C LYS A 466 -4.84 3.74 -12.67
N LEU A 467 -4.53 2.86 -11.72
CA LEU A 467 -3.32 2.91 -10.89
C LEU A 467 -2.17 2.06 -11.47
N MET A 468 -2.40 1.39 -12.61
CA MET A 468 -1.45 0.56 -13.34
C MET A 468 -0.79 -0.51 -12.45
N CYS A 469 -1.55 -1.11 -11.53
CA CYS A 469 -0.99 -1.98 -10.50
C CYS A 469 -0.28 -3.19 -11.10
N VAL A 470 -0.90 -3.92 -12.03
CA VAL A 470 -0.31 -5.13 -12.64
C VAL A 470 1.05 -4.79 -13.26
N ILE A 471 1.10 -3.75 -14.08
CA ILE A 471 2.33 -3.30 -14.77
C ILE A 471 3.41 -2.92 -13.76
N ASN A 472 3.09 -2.05 -12.78
CA ASN A 472 4.06 -1.57 -11.81
C ASN A 472 4.65 -2.70 -10.95
N TYR A 473 3.83 -3.68 -10.57
CA TYR A 473 4.27 -4.83 -9.79
C TYR A 473 5.07 -5.83 -10.64
N MET A 474 4.69 -6.08 -11.90
CA MET A 474 5.49 -6.91 -12.81
C MET A 474 6.88 -6.30 -13.05
N GLU A 475 6.97 -5.00 -13.31
CA GLU A 475 8.26 -4.31 -13.49
C GLU A 475 9.10 -4.30 -12.21
N MET A 476 8.48 -4.13 -11.05
CA MET A 476 9.16 -4.30 -9.77
C MET A 476 9.73 -5.71 -9.59
N ALA A 477 8.98 -6.75 -9.98
CA ALA A 477 9.41 -8.15 -9.91
C ALA A 477 10.58 -8.44 -10.87
N ARG A 478 10.56 -7.88 -12.08
CA ARG A 478 11.63 -7.94 -13.07
C ARG A 478 12.92 -7.25 -12.58
N VAL A 479 12.80 -6.03 -12.06
CA VAL A 479 13.94 -5.22 -11.57
C VAL A 479 14.59 -5.81 -10.32
N THR A 480 13.80 -6.37 -9.42
CA THR A 480 14.30 -6.89 -8.13
C THR A 480 14.59 -8.37 -8.14
N GLY A 481 14.11 -9.11 -9.15
CA GLY A 481 14.37 -10.53 -9.31
C GLY A 481 13.66 -11.42 -8.29
N VAL A 482 12.50 -10.99 -7.78
CA VAL A 482 11.66 -11.74 -6.84
C VAL A 482 10.32 -12.15 -7.49
N PRO A 483 9.65 -13.21 -7.00
CA PRO A 483 8.31 -13.59 -7.48
C PRO A 483 7.27 -12.48 -7.30
N LEU A 484 6.24 -12.47 -8.15
CA LEU A 484 5.18 -11.45 -8.11
C LEU A 484 4.43 -11.45 -6.77
N SER A 485 4.13 -12.63 -6.22
CA SER A 485 3.44 -12.80 -4.94
C SER A 485 4.22 -12.21 -3.74
N TYR A 486 5.56 -12.22 -3.80
CA TYR A 486 6.41 -11.67 -2.74
C TYR A 486 6.25 -10.16 -2.62
N LEU A 487 5.85 -9.48 -3.69
CA LEU A 487 5.65 -8.05 -3.66
C LEU A 487 4.47 -7.62 -2.83
N LEU A 488 3.51 -8.49 -2.50
CA LEU A 488 2.40 -8.17 -1.58
C LEU A 488 2.57 -8.85 -0.22
N ALA A 489 3.18 -10.04 -0.18
CA ALA A 489 3.35 -10.82 1.04
C ALA A 489 4.61 -10.48 1.86
N ARG A 490 5.62 -9.82 1.27
CA ARG A 490 6.91 -9.54 1.92
C ARG A 490 7.27 -8.04 1.87
N GLY A 491 8.19 -7.64 2.75
CA GLY A 491 8.73 -6.27 2.83
C GLY A 491 9.84 -5.98 1.82
N GLN A 492 10.50 -4.82 1.96
CA GLN A 492 11.55 -4.38 1.01
C GLN A 492 12.85 -5.20 1.10
N GLN A 493 13.16 -5.81 2.25
CA GLN A 493 14.45 -6.51 2.47
C GLN A 493 14.71 -7.65 1.48
N ILE A 494 13.68 -8.44 1.13
CA ILE A 494 13.87 -9.60 0.24
C ILE A 494 14.32 -9.19 -1.17
N LYS A 495 13.91 -8.00 -1.62
CA LYS A 495 14.27 -7.43 -2.92
C LYS A 495 15.76 -7.12 -2.99
N VAL A 496 16.26 -6.43 -1.95
CA VAL A 496 17.69 -6.08 -1.84
C VAL A 496 18.54 -7.35 -1.68
N VAL A 497 18.07 -8.32 -0.89
CA VAL A 497 18.76 -9.62 -0.73
C VAL A 497 18.87 -10.37 -2.06
N SER A 498 17.80 -10.43 -2.86
CA SER A 498 17.85 -11.06 -4.19
C SER A 498 18.89 -10.38 -5.09
N GLN A 499 18.90 -9.04 -5.16
CA GLN A 499 19.87 -8.29 -5.94
C GLN A 499 21.31 -8.49 -5.46
N LEU A 500 21.52 -8.52 -4.14
CA LEU A 500 22.82 -8.74 -3.53
C LEU A 500 23.37 -10.14 -3.84
N LEU A 501 22.54 -11.18 -3.74
CA LEU A 501 22.93 -12.55 -4.08
C LEU A 501 23.34 -12.69 -5.56
N ARG A 502 22.59 -12.08 -6.48
CA ARG A 502 22.91 -12.09 -7.92
C ARG A 502 24.27 -11.49 -8.22
N GLN A 503 24.63 -10.38 -7.57
CA GLN A 503 25.94 -9.77 -7.77
C GLN A 503 27.06 -10.48 -7.00
N ALA A 504 26.78 -10.97 -5.78
CA ALA A 504 27.74 -11.73 -4.99
C ALA A 504 28.20 -13.00 -5.72
N MET A 505 27.28 -13.69 -6.40
CA MET A 505 27.59 -14.90 -7.17
C MET A 505 28.62 -14.63 -8.28
N LYS A 506 28.51 -13.51 -8.99
CA LYS A 506 29.44 -13.12 -10.08
C LYS A 506 30.86 -12.87 -9.59
N GLN A 507 31.04 -12.60 -8.30
CA GLN A 507 32.33 -12.27 -7.68
C GLN A 507 32.82 -13.34 -6.70
N ASN A 508 32.22 -14.55 -6.70
CA ASN A 508 32.56 -15.64 -5.78
C ASN A 508 32.46 -15.26 -4.29
N LEU A 509 31.53 -14.37 -3.96
CA LEU A 509 31.25 -13.94 -2.58
C LEU A 509 30.11 -14.77 -1.99
N VAL A 510 30.16 -15.02 -0.68
CA VAL A 510 29.07 -15.67 0.07
C VAL A 510 28.57 -14.76 1.19
N MET A 511 27.25 -14.65 1.30
CA MET A 511 26.61 -13.85 2.33
C MET A 511 26.53 -14.62 3.67
N PRO A 512 27.10 -14.09 4.77
CA PRO A 512 26.99 -14.73 6.08
C PRO A 512 25.57 -14.65 6.65
N VAL A 513 25.23 -15.59 7.52
CA VAL A 513 24.02 -15.48 8.36
C VAL A 513 24.40 -14.80 9.67
N VAL A 514 24.02 -13.54 9.83
CA VAL A 514 24.31 -12.75 11.04
C VAL A 514 23.12 -12.87 12.00
N LYS A 515 23.39 -13.23 13.26
CA LYS A 515 22.39 -13.14 14.35
C LYS A 515 22.33 -11.70 14.81
N THR A 516 21.14 -11.14 14.89
CA THR A 516 20.95 -9.75 15.30
C THR A 516 20.31 -9.70 16.67
N GLU A 517 20.98 -9.02 17.60
CA GLU A 517 20.41 -8.56 18.86
C GLU A 517 20.18 -7.04 18.73
N GLY A 518 19.11 -6.52 19.36
CA GLY A 518 18.74 -5.11 19.20
C GLY A 518 19.88 -4.18 19.62
N GLY A 519 20.44 -3.44 18.67
CA GLY A 519 21.50 -2.46 18.91
C GLY A 519 20.97 -1.07 19.27
N GLU A 520 21.86 -0.17 19.67
CA GLU A 520 21.52 1.24 19.93
C GLU A 520 21.21 2.00 18.65
N ASP A 521 20.28 2.97 18.73
CA ASP A 521 19.94 3.83 17.58
C ASP A 521 21.13 4.73 17.19
N TYR A 522 21.19 5.15 15.93
CA TYR A 522 22.31 5.95 15.42
C TYR A 522 21.90 7.36 15.00
N ALA A 523 22.88 8.28 14.98
CA ALA A 523 22.64 9.67 14.59
C ALA A 523 22.22 9.76 13.11
N GLY A 524 20.97 10.14 12.88
CA GLY A 524 20.37 10.31 11.54
C GLY A 524 20.77 11.60 10.81
N ALA A 525 19.93 12.02 9.86
CA ALA A 525 20.17 13.25 9.09
C ALA A 525 20.11 14.52 9.96
N THR A 526 20.78 15.59 9.51
CA THR A 526 20.65 16.93 10.11
C THR A 526 19.58 17.75 9.41
N VAL A 527 18.94 18.65 10.16
CA VAL A 527 17.99 19.63 9.64
C VAL A 527 18.49 21.00 10.08
N ILE A 528 18.79 21.86 9.12
CA ILE A 528 19.25 23.23 9.38
C ILE A 528 18.12 23.97 10.09
N GLU A 529 18.46 24.73 11.14
CA GLU A 529 17.46 25.50 11.87
C GLU A 529 16.77 26.50 10.93
N PRO A 530 15.43 26.47 10.84
CA PRO A 530 14.70 27.36 9.96
C PRO A 530 14.77 28.80 10.46
N LEU A 531 15.06 29.73 9.56
CA LEU A 531 14.75 31.14 9.76
C LEU A 531 13.25 31.31 9.52
N LYS A 532 12.46 31.23 10.59
CA LYS A 532 11.00 31.27 10.51
C LYS A 532 10.54 32.63 10.01
N GLY A 533 9.53 32.63 9.16
CA GLY A 533 9.00 33.87 8.61
C GLY A 533 8.15 33.68 7.37
N TYR A 534 7.50 34.77 7.00
CA TYR A 534 6.91 34.96 5.69
C TYR A 534 7.92 35.68 4.79
N TYR A 535 8.21 35.07 3.64
CA TYR A 535 9.16 35.56 2.66
C TYR A 535 8.40 35.94 1.39
N ASP A 536 8.30 37.25 1.13
CA ASP A 536 7.78 37.82 -0.11
C ASP A 536 8.90 38.07 -1.14
N VAL A 537 9.88 37.18 -1.14
CA VAL A 537 10.99 37.18 -2.11
C VAL A 537 11.21 35.75 -2.60
N PRO A 538 11.60 35.55 -3.86
CA PRO A 538 11.93 34.24 -4.41
C PRO A 538 12.97 33.46 -3.59
N ILE A 539 12.62 32.24 -3.19
CA ILE A 539 13.51 31.29 -2.51
C ILE A 539 13.83 30.13 -3.46
N ALA A 540 15.08 30.02 -3.89
CA ALA A 540 15.54 28.93 -4.73
C ALA A 540 15.81 27.67 -3.88
N THR A 541 15.34 26.51 -4.34
CA THR A 541 15.61 25.21 -3.70
C THR A 541 16.57 24.41 -4.54
N LEU A 542 17.67 24.00 -3.92
CA LEU A 542 18.68 23.13 -4.51
C LEU A 542 18.66 21.78 -3.78
N ASP A 543 18.60 20.68 -4.51
CA ASP A 543 18.41 19.33 -3.96
C ASP A 543 19.44 18.33 -4.50
N PHE A 544 19.93 17.43 -3.66
CA PHE A 544 20.88 16.40 -4.06
C PHE A 544 20.18 15.25 -4.78
N SER A 545 20.55 15.02 -6.04
CA SER A 545 19.95 13.92 -6.79
C SER A 545 20.40 12.55 -6.23
N SER A 546 19.44 11.82 -5.63
CA SER A 546 19.69 10.50 -5.01
C SER A 546 20.83 10.52 -3.98
N LEU A 547 20.79 11.44 -3.00
CA LEU A 547 21.87 11.70 -2.04
C LEU A 547 22.57 10.44 -1.48
N TYR A 548 21.83 9.57 -0.79
CA TYR A 548 22.44 8.40 -0.12
C TYR A 548 23.03 7.38 -1.10
N PRO A 549 22.33 6.96 -2.18
CA PRO A 549 22.96 6.19 -3.24
C PRO A 549 24.24 6.81 -3.80
N SER A 550 24.24 8.13 -4.03
CA SER A 550 25.39 8.86 -4.57
C SER A 550 26.57 8.88 -3.60
N ILE A 551 26.34 9.05 -2.29
CA ILE A 551 27.37 8.96 -1.25
C ILE A 551 27.99 7.55 -1.23
N MET A 552 27.15 6.51 -1.24
CA MET A 552 27.62 5.12 -1.22
C MET A 552 28.51 4.80 -2.41
N MET A 553 28.16 5.27 -3.61
CA MET A 553 28.97 5.10 -4.82
C MET A 553 30.26 5.91 -4.77
N ALA A 554 30.19 7.22 -4.49
CA ALA A 554 31.34 8.14 -4.54
C ALA A 554 32.44 7.75 -3.54
N HIS A 555 32.06 7.24 -2.37
CA HIS A 555 32.97 6.84 -1.30
C HIS A 555 33.18 5.33 -1.20
N ASN A 556 32.70 4.55 -2.19
CA ASN A 556 32.86 3.09 -2.27
C ASN A 556 32.41 2.34 -0.99
N LEU A 557 31.30 2.76 -0.38
CA LEU A 557 30.79 2.21 0.88
C LEU A 557 30.03 0.90 0.63
N CYS A 558 30.55 -0.22 1.14
CA CYS A 558 29.98 -1.54 0.95
C CYS A 558 30.40 -2.50 2.08
N TYR A 559 29.64 -3.58 2.28
CA TYR A 559 30.05 -4.69 3.15
C TYR A 559 31.44 -5.22 2.79
N THR A 560 31.73 -5.35 1.49
CA THR A 560 32.97 -5.96 0.97
C THR A 560 34.19 -5.05 1.00
N THR A 561 34.01 -3.76 1.35
CA THR A 561 35.06 -2.74 1.38
C THR A 561 35.30 -2.18 2.78
N LEU A 562 34.49 -2.57 3.76
CA LEU A 562 34.64 -2.21 5.17
C LEU A 562 35.90 -2.84 5.76
N LEU A 563 36.79 -2.02 6.33
CA LEU A 563 37.99 -2.48 7.02
C LEU A 563 37.67 -2.71 8.50
N GLN A 564 37.91 -3.94 8.95
CA GLN A 564 37.85 -4.27 10.37
C GLN A 564 39.08 -3.74 11.12
N GLN A 565 39.00 -3.67 12.44
CA GLN A 565 40.11 -3.23 13.28
C GLN A 565 41.34 -4.13 13.06
N GLY A 566 42.52 -3.54 12.85
CA GLY A 566 43.75 -4.26 12.54
C GLY A 566 43.92 -4.69 11.08
N ALA A 567 42.92 -4.47 10.21
CA ALA A 567 42.98 -4.90 8.80
C ALA A 567 43.98 -4.09 7.98
N VAL A 568 44.21 -2.81 8.31
CA VAL A 568 45.16 -1.94 7.61
C VAL A 568 46.58 -2.49 7.76
N GLU A 569 46.96 -2.82 8.99
CA GLU A 569 48.27 -3.39 9.31
C GLU A 569 48.39 -4.81 8.75
N CYS A 570 47.35 -5.64 8.89
CA CYS A 570 47.35 -7.03 8.43
C CYS A 570 47.55 -7.16 6.91
N TYR A 571 46.94 -6.27 6.13
CA TYR A 571 47.02 -6.28 4.67
C TYR A 571 48.03 -5.28 4.09
N GLY A 572 48.77 -4.56 4.94
CA GLY A 572 49.79 -3.60 4.51
C GLY A 572 49.24 -2.46 3.63
N LEU A 573 48.05 -1.96 3.94
CA LEU A 573 47.38 -0.94 3.13
C LEU A 573 48.00 0.44 3.35
N SER A 574 48.31 1.15 2.26
CA SER A 574 48.83 2.52 2.32
C SER A 574 47.71 3.54 2.62
N PRO A 575 48.03 4.72 3.19
CA PRO A 575 47.04 5.77 3.46
C PRO A 575 46.24 6.23 2.24
N GLU A 576 46.80 6.07 1.03
CA GLU A 576 46.15 6.43 -0.24
C GLU A 576 45.12 5.39 -0.68
N GLN A 577 45.15 4.17 -0.13
CA GLN A 577 44.32 3.04 -0.53
C GLN A 577 43.00 2.92 0.24
N PHE A 578 42.84 3.67 1.33
CA PHE A 578 41.61 3.71 2.11
C PHE A 578 41.15 5.14 2.39
N ILE A 579 39.94 5.27 2.90
CA ILE A 579 39.38 6.53 3.41
C ILE A 579 38.93 6.33 4.85
N ARG A 580 38.92 7.43 5.62
CA ARG A 580 38.30 7.50 6.94
C ARG A 580 37.00 8.28 6.84
N THR A 581 35.90 7.73 7.35
CA THR A 581 34.59 8.38 7.31
C THR A 581 34.45 9.39 8.46
N PRO A 582 33.47 10.31 8.41
CA PRO A 582 33.23 11.26 9.50
C PRO A 582 32.90 10.59 10.85
N THR A 583 32.46 9.33 10.84
CA THR A 583 32.17 8.54 12.05
C THR A 583 33.38 7.78 12.56
N GLY A 584 34.47 7.71 11.78
CA GLY A 584 35.74 7.10 12.16
C GLY A 584 36.01 5.74 11.53
N ASP A 585 35.06 5.20 10.76
CA ASP A 585 35.19 3.91 10.07
C ASP A 585 36.16 4.01 8.88
N HIS A 586 36.77 2.88 8.50
CA HIS A 586 37.70 2.82 7.39
C HIS A 586 37.14 1.97 6.24
N PHE A 587 37.26 2.46 5.01
CA PHE A 587 36.84 1.75 3.80
C PHE A 587 37.93 1.80 2.73
N VAL A 588 38.16 0.70 2.02
CA VAL A 588 39.10 0.69 0.89
C VAL A 588 38.54 1.47 -0.31
N LYS A 589 39.42 2.14 -1.06
CA LYS A 589 39.06 2.83 -2.29
C LYS A 589 38.78 1.84 -3.43
N SER A 590 38.08 2.31 -4.44
CA SER A 590 37.72 1.54 -5.65
C SER A 590 38.94 1.04 -6.43
N SER A 591 40.10 1.68 -6.28
CA SER A 591 41.38 1.24 -6.86
C SER A 591 41.88 -0.09 -6.31
N VAL A 592 41.48 -0.47 -5.09
CA VAL A 592 41.82 -1.76 -4.48
C VAL A 592 40.68 -2.76 -4.70
N ARG A 593 39.45 -2.36 -4.40
CA ARG A 593 38.25 -3.18 -4.60
C ARG A 593 37.05 -2.29 -4.87
N LYS A 594 36.30 -2.57 -5.93
CA LYS A 594 34.97 -2.01 -6.14
C LYS A 594 33.94 -2.74 -5.27
N GLY A 595 33.14 -1.99 -4.51
CA GLY A 595 32.10 -2.55 -3.66
C GLY A 595 30.89 -3.07 -4.45
N LEU A 596 30.22 -4.10 -3.92
CA LEU A 596 28.97 -4.64 -4.49
C LEU A 596 27.81 -3.63 -4.45
N LEU A 597 27.62 -2.91 -3.33
CA LEU A 597 26.53 -1.95 -3.22
C LEU A 597 26.66 -0.80 -4.23
N PRO A 598 27.85 -0.17 -4.40
CA PRO A 598 28.09 0.76 -5.50
C PRO A 598 27.71 0.21 -6.88
N GLU A 599 28.12 -1.02 -7.20
CA GLU A 599 27.81 -1.63 -8.50
C GLU A 599 26.31 -1.89 -8.70
N ILE A 600 25.60 -2.34 -7.66
CA ILE A 600 24.13 -2.49 -7.69
C ILE A 600 23.46 -1.13 -7.94
N LEU A 601 23.91 -0.09 -7.23
CA LEU A 601 23.35 1.26 -7.35
C LEU A 601 23.63 1.88 -8.72
N GLU A 602 24.84 1.71 -9.26
CA GLU A 602 25.21 2.14 -10.62
C GLU A 602 24.29 1.48 -11.65
N ASN A 603 24.10 0.15 -11.55
CA ASN A 603 23.23 -0.60 -12.46
C ASN A 603 21.77 -0.13 -12.37
N LEU A 604 21.24 0.06 -11.15
CA LEU A 604 19.87 0.54 -10.93
C LEU A 604 19.66 1.97 -11.47
N LEU A 605 20.61 2.87 -11.23
CA LEU A 605 20.51 4.26 -11.68
C LEU A 605 20.74 4.39 -13.19
N ALA A 606 21.65 3.62 -13.78
CA ALA A 606 21.86 3.55 -15.21
C ALA A 606 20.61 3.00 -15.93
N ALA A 607 20.03 1.90 -15.44
CA ALA A 607 18.78 1.37 -15.95
C ALA A 607 17.64 2.39 -15.82
N ARG A 608 17.58 3.14 -14.72
CA ARG A 608 16.57 4.19 -14.52
C ARG A 608 16.73 5.32 -15.53
N LYS A 609 17.98 5.71 -15.81
CA LYS A 609 18.29 6.74 -16.81
C LYS A 609 17.86 6.30 -18.21
N ARG A 610 18.12 5.04 -18.60
CA ARG A 610 17.66 4.46 -19.87
C ARG A 610 16.13 4.43 -19.97
N ALA A 611 15.45 3.90 -18.95
CA ALA A 611 13.98 3.86 -18.91
C ALA A 611 13.34 5.26 -19.03
N LYS A 612 13.93 6.29 -18.39
CA LYS A 612 13.47 7.69 -18.54
C LYS A 612 13.71 8.26 -19.93
N LEU A 613 14.77 7.84 -20.63
CA LEU A 613 15.06 8.28 -22.00
C LEU A 613 14.08 7.65 -22.98
N GLU A 614 13.89 6.33 -22.89
CA GLU A 614 12.90 5.58 -23.67
C GLU A 614 11.49 6.14 -23.45
N LEU A 615 11.10 6.42 -22.20
CA LEU A 615 9.81 7.03 -21.86
C LEU A 615 9.59 8.39 -22.54
N LYS A 616 10.64 9.17 -22.78
CA LYS A 616 10.53 10.46 -23.48
C LYS A 616 10.29 10.30 -24.97
N GLN A 617 10.80 9.22 -25.58
CA GLN A 617 10.70 8.95 -27.01
C GLN A 617 9.46 8.13 -27.39
N GLU A 618 8.96 7.31 -26.46
CA GLU A 618 7.83 6.41 -26.72
C GLU A 618 6.50 7.16 -26.88
N THR A 619 5.71 6.77 -27.87
CA THR A 619 4.41 7.37 -28.18
C THR A 619 3.25 6.46 -27.81
N ASP A 620 3.45 5.15 -27.79
CA ASP A 620 2.41 4.19 -27.43
C ASP A 620 2.01 4.33 -25.95
N PRO A 621 0.74 4.63 -25.63
CA PRO A 621 0.30 4.87 -24.26
C PRO A 621 0.58 3.70 -23.31
N PHE A 622 0.44 2.44 -23.77
CA PHE A 622 0.66 1.26 -22.94
C PHE A 622 2.14 1.04 -22.66
N LYS A 623 3.02 1.17 -23.67
CA LYS A 623 4.47 1.10 -23.46
C LYS A 623 4.99 2.24 -22.58
N ARG A 624 4.48 3.47 -22.73
CA ARG A 624 4.80 4.57 -21.82
C ARG A 624 4.47 4.23 -20.37
N GLN A 625 3.33 3.59 -20.13
CA GLN A 625 2.93 3.12 -18.81
C GLN A 625 3.90 2.07 -18.24
N VAL A 626 4.31 1.09 -19.05
CA VAL A 626 5.33 0.09 -18.66
C VAL A 626 6.66 0.76 -18.30
N LEU A 627 7.12 1.71 -19.11
CA LEU A 627 8.39 2.42 -18.88
C LEU A 627 8.36 3.32 -17.65
N ASP A 628 7.23 3.97 -17.35
CA ASP A 628 7.08 4.76 -16.13
C ASP A 628 7.05 3.86 -14.87
N GLY A 629 6.33 2.74 -14.93
CA GLY A 629 6.36 1.72 -13.87
C GLY A 629 7.77 1.22 -13.59
N ARG A 630 8.55 0.94 -14.65
CA ARG A 630 9.95 0.52 -14.56
C ARG A 630 10.83 1.58 -13.90
N GLN A 631 10.74 2.86 -14.29
CA GLN A 631 11.60 3.90 -13.68
C GLN A 631 11.26 4.16 -12.20
N LEU A 632 9.99 4.06 -11.82
CA LEU A 632 9.55 4.15 -10.43
C LEU A 632 10.09 2.97 -9.61
N ALA A 633 10.00 1.75 -10.15
CA ALA A 633 10.51 0.56 -9.49
C ALA A 633 12.02 0.63 -9.24
N LEU A 634 12.78 1.11 -10.22
CA LEU A 634 14.22 1.34 -10.10
C LEU A 634 14.56 2.39 -9.05
N LYS A 635 13.79 3.49 -8.98
CA LYS A 635 13.94 4.53 -7.94
C LYS A 635 13.74 3.97 -6.54
N VAL A 636 12.64 3.24 -6.32
CA VAL A 636 12.30 2.66 -5.01
C VAL A 636 13.35 1.63 -4.59
N SER A 637 13.81 0.81 -5.52
CA SER A 637 14.86 -0.18 -5.27
C SER A 637 16.17 0.47 -4.83
N ALA A 638 16.64 1.50 -5.56
CA ALA A 638 17.87 2.22 -5.23
C ALA A 638 17.83 2.84 -3.82
N ASN A 639 16.71 3.47 -3.45
CA ASN A 639 16.53 4.05 -2.12
C ASN A 639 16.48 2.99 -1.00
N SER A 640 15.98 1.80 -1.31
CA SER A 640 15.86 0.71 -0.34
C SER A 640 17.20 0.07 0.02
N VAL A 641 18.22 0.17 -0.84
CA VAL A 641 19.56 -0.38 -0.59
C VAL A 641 20.20 0.24 0.66
N TYR A 642 20.12 1.56 0.83
CA TYR A 642 20.61 2.23 2.04
C TYR A 642 19.83 1.77 3.27
N GLY A 643 18.49 1.79 3.22
CA GLY A 643 17.65 1.40 4.35
C GLY A 643 17.86 -0.05 4.80
N PHE A 644 18.34 -0.92 3.91
CA PHE A 644 18.68 -2.30 4.22
C PHE A 644 19.90 -2.42 5.15
N THR A 645 20.94 -1.60 4.95
CA THR A 645 22.17 -1.67 5.78
C THR A 645 21.90 -1.20 7.22
N GLY A 646 21.02 -0.21 7.41
CA GLY A 646 20.67 0.33 8.73
C GLY A 646 19.60 -0.46 9.50
N ALA A 647 19.02 -1.50 8.91
CA ALA A 647 17.95 -2.27 9.52
C ALA A 647 18.48 -3.29 10.54
N GLN A 648 18.64 -2.85 11.80
CA GLN A 648 19.11 -3.68 12.93
C GLN A 648 18.38 -5.02 13.05
N VAL A 649 17.05 -5.01 12.89
CA VAL A 649 16.23 -6.22 12.76
C VAL A 649 16.08 -6.54 11.27
N GLY A 650 17.06 -7.24 10.72
CA GLY A 650 17.13 -7.57 9.29
C GLY A 650 18.04 -8.76 8.99
N LYS A 651 18.15 -9.13 7.71
CA LYS A 651 18.98 -10.27 7.29
C LYS A 651 20.49 -10.01 7.35
N LEU A 652 20.93 -8.75 7.20
CA LEU A 652 22.35 -8.38 7.13
C LEU A 652 22.58 -6.90 7.51
N PRO A 653 22.37 -6.48 8.78
CA PRO A 653 22.67 -5.11 9.18
C PRO A 653 24.17 -4.82 9.13
N CYS A 654 24.52 -3.57 8.81
CA CYS A 654 25.85 -2.98 8.96
C CYS A 654 25.67 -1.49 9.25
N LEU A 655 25.69 -1.16 10.55
CA LEU A 655 25.40 0.19 11.04
C LEU A 655 26.51 1.16 10.68
N GLU A 656 27.74 0.69 10.56
CA GLU A 656 28.94 1.44 10.18
C GLU A 656 28.73 2.13 8.82
N ILE A 657 28.14 1.43 7.85
CA ILE A 657 27.78 2.01 6.55
C ILE A 657 26.71 3.09 6.72
N SER A 658 25.65 2.82 7.49
CA SER A 658 24.55 3.77 7.66
C SER A 658 24.95 5.05 8.41
N GLN A 659 25.79 4.90 9.42
CA GLN A 659 26.40 5.97 10.20
C GLN A 659 27.35 6.80 9.33
N SER A 660 28.19 6.14 8.53
CA SER A 660 29.09 6.81 7.58
C SER A 660 28.32 7.60 6.51
N VAL A 661 27.27 7.02 5.91
CA VAL A 661 26.43 7.69 4.91
C VAL A 661 25.76 8.95 5.49
N THR A 662 25.18 8.83 6.69
CA THR A 662 24.56 9.99 7.35
C THR A 662 25.59 11.03 7.79
N GLY A 663 26.78 10.60 8.23
CA GLY A 663 27.92 11.47 8.52
C GLY A 663 28.34 12.30 7.32
N PHE A 664 28.54 11.68 6.16
CA PHE A 664 28.81 12.39 4.91
C PHE A 664 27.67 13.32 4.52
N GLY A 665 26.41 12.87 4.63
CA GLY A 665 25.24 13.72 4.35
C GLY A 665 25.22 15.01 5.18
N ARG A 666 25.52 14.92 6.48
CA ARG A 666 25.63 16.10 7.38
C ARG A 666 26.77 17.03 6.99
N GLN A 667 27.94 16.49 6.64
CA GLN A 667 29.08 17.29 6.19
C GLN A 667 28.78 18.00 4.86
N MET A 668 28.12 17.32 3.93
CA MET A 668 27.81 17.83 2.60
C MET A 668 26.80 18.97 2.62
N ILE A 669 25.73 18.85 3.43
CA ILE A 669 24.73 19.92 3.53
C ILE A 669 25.31 21.18 4.19
N GLU A 670 26.14 21.03 5.21
CA GLU A 670 26.84 22.16 5.86
C GLU A 670 27.84 22.81 4.89
N LYS A 671 28.63 22.00 4.17
CA LYS A 671 29.53 22.51 3.12
C LYS A 671 28.76 23.26 2.03
N THR A 672 27.60 22.73 1.61
CA THR A 672 26.73 23.38 0.61
C THR A 672 26.26 24.74 1.09
N LYS A 673 25.80 24.84 2.35
CA LYS A 673 25.41 26.10 2.96
C LYS A 673 26.56 27.12 2.92
N GLN A 674 27.73 26.73 3.39
CA GLN A 674 28.91 27.61 3.44
C GLN A 674 29.35 28.08 2.05
N LEU A 675 29.32 27.19 1.05
CA LEU A 675 29.67 27.52 -0.34
C LEU A 675 28.70 28.53 -0.94
N VAL A 676 27.38 28.34 -0.76
CA VAL A 676 26.37 29.27 -1.27
C VAL A 676 26.49 30.64 -0.60
N GLU A 677 26.59 30.69 0.74
CA GLU A 677 26.64 31.95 1.49
C GLU A 677 27.97 32.72 1.29
N SER A 678 29.07 32.05 0.94
CA SER A 678 30.36 32.71 0.68
C SER A 678 30.54 33.22 -0.75
N LYS A 679 30.01 32.51 -1.76
CA LYS A 679 30.15 32.91 -3.17
C LYS A 679 29.20 34.03 -3.54
N TYR A 680 27.91 33.89 -3.23
CA TYR A 680 26.88 34.80 -3.71
C TYR A 680 26.73 35.98 -2.74
N THR A 681 27.70 36.89 -2.77
CA THR A 681 27.79 38.05 -1.87
C THR A 681 27.99 39.36 -2.65
N ILE A 682 27.68 40.48 -2.01
CA ILE A 682 27.92 41.83 -2.56
C ILE A 682 29.41 42.03 -2.87
N ALA A 683 30.29 41.50 -2.01
CA ALA A 683 31.74 41.59 -2.20
C ALA A 683 32.23 40.90 -3.49
N ASN A 684 31.52 39.85 -3.93
CA ASN A 684 31.81 39.12 -5.17
C ASN A 684 31.03 39.64 -6.39
N GLY A 685 30.39 40.82 -6.28
CA GLY A 685 29.69 41.48 -7.38
C GLY A 685 28.24 41.07 -7.59
N TYR A 686 27.61 40.36 -6.65
CA TYR A 686 26.18 40.02 -6.69
C TYR A 686 25.31 41.13 -6.08
N LYS A 687 24.02 41.17 -6.44
CA LYS A 687 23.08 42.23 -5.99
C LYS A 687 22.85 42.26 -4.48
N ALA A 688 22.98 41.12 -3.81
CA ALA A 688 22.74 40.96 -2.37
C ALA A 688 23.46 39.73 -1.82
N ASP A 689 23.62 39.68 -0.50
CA ASP A 689 24.18 38.52 0.19
C ASP A 689 23.14 37.40 0.28
N ALA A 690 23.47 36.26 -0.34
CA ALA A 690 22.67 35.06 -0.27
C ALA A 690 22.67 34.49 1.16
N LYS A 691 21.53 33.95 1.57
CA LYS A 691 21.37 33.32 2.88
C LYS A 691 20.57 32.03 2.79
N VAL A 692 21.06 30.96 3.39
CA VAL A 692 20.30 29.71 3.50
C VAL A 692 19.32 29.84 4.65
N ILE A 693 18.02 29.81 4.32
CA ILE A 693 16.95 30.02 5.31
C ILE A 693 16.44 28.70 5.90
N TYR A 694 16.64 27.58 5.20
CA TYR A 694 16.26 26.25 5.65
C TYR A 694 17.01 25.16 4.88
N GLY A 695 17.10 23.98 5.46
CA GLY A 695 17.55 22.78 4.76
C GLY A 695 17.10 21.53 5.48
N ASP A 696 16.63 20.54 4.73
CA ASP A 696 16.13 19.26 5.26
C ASP A 696 16.85 18.12 4.56
N THR A 697 17.87 17.56 5.21
CA THR A 697 18.63 16.38 4.77
C THR A 697 19.35 16.51 3.42
N ASP A 698 18.62 16.56 2.32
CA ASP A 698 19.08 16.56 0.93
C ASP A 698 18.86 17.89 0.20
N SER A 699 17.99 18.74 0.73
CA SER A 699 17.65 20.03 0.11
C SER A 699 18.13 21.23 0.94
N VAL A 700 18.55 22.29 0.25
CA VAL A 700 18.83 23.62 0.80
C VAL A 700 17.96 24.68 0.14
N MET A 701 17.40 25.56 0.94
CA MET A 701 16.52 26.65 0.50
C MET A 701 17.24 27.98 0.70
N CYS A 702 17.59 28.60 -0.42
CA CYS A 702 18.48 29.74 -0.48
C CYS A 702 17.70 31.00 -0.87
N ARG A 703 17.77 32.03 -0.03
CA ARG A 703 17.37 33.38 -0.40
C ARG A 703 18.53 34.04 -1.13
N LEU A 704 18.45 34.13 -2.46
CA LEU A 704 19.52 34.67 -3.31
C LEU A 704 19.47 36.20 -3.47
N GLY A 705 18.46 36.87 -2.88
CA GLY A 705 18.40 38.32 -2.82
C GLY A 705 18.01 39.03 -4.13
N VAL A 706 17.36 38.30 -5.04
CA VAL A 706 16.68 38.87 -6.23
C VAL A 706 15.18 38.87 -6.04
N GLU A 707 14.50 39.79 -6.74
CA GLU A 707 13.05 40.01 -6.62
C GLU A 707 12.24 39.22 -7.65
N SER A 708 12.83 38.86 -8.79
CA SER A 708 12.12 38.12 -9.85
C SER A 708 12.37 36.61 -9.78
N VAL A 709 11.33 35.83 -10.10
CA VAL A 709 11.40 34.37 -10.17
C VAL A 709 12.39 33.92 -11.25
N ALA A 710 12.42 34.61 -12.40
CA ALA A 710 13.31 34.30 -13.52
C ALA A 710 14.79 34.41 -13.13
N GLU A 711 15.21 35.54 -12.53
CA GLU A 711 16.59 35.71 -12.05
C GLU A 711 16.93 34.69 -10.95
N SER A 712 15.98 34.38 -10.07
CA SER A 712 16.18 33.38 -9.00
C SER A 712 16.38 31.97 -9.56
N MET A 713 15.65 31.60 -10.61
CA MET A 713 15.83 30.32 -11.30
C MET A 713 17.19 30.24 -12.00
N GLU A 714 17.63 31.32 -12.66
CA GLU A 714 18.92 31.35 -13.35
C GLU A 714 20.09 31.22 -12.37
N MET A 715 20.14 32.07 -11.34
CA MET A 715 21.16 31.96 -10.30
C MET A 715 21.06 30.64 -9.53
N GLY A 716 19.86 30.10 -9.32
CA GLY A 716 19.67 28.78 -8.70
C GLY A 716 20.31 27.66 -9.53
N ARG A 717 20.19 27.70 -10.86
CA ARG A 717 20.86 26.74 -11.76
C ARG A 717 22.37 26.92 -11.76
N GLU A 718 22.87 28.16 -11.76
CA GLU A 718 24.29 28.46 -11.64
C GLU A 718 24.87 27.94 -10.32
N ALA A 719 24.18 28.22 -9.20
CA ALA A 719 24.58 27.76 -7.87
C ALA A 719 24.59 26.24 -7.78
N ALA A 720 23.57 25.55 -8.31
CA ALA A 720 23.54 24.09 -8.36
C ALA A 720 24.74 23.50 -9.11
N ALA A 721 25.06 24.05 -10.29
CA ALA A 721 26.19 23.59 -11.11
C ALA A 721 27.54 23.85 -10.42
N TRP A 722 27.73 25.05 -9.85
CA TRP A 722 28.96 25.43 -9.18
C TRP A 722 29.19 24.67 -7.86
N VAL A 723 28.16 24.50 -7.04
CA VAL A 723 28.28 23.68 -5.81
C VAL A 723 28.60 22.22 -6.18
N SER A 724 27.98 21.69 -7.24
CA SER A 724 28.26 20.33 -7.71
C SER A 724 29.73 20.11 -8.07
N SER A 725 30.45 21.12 -8.56
CA SER A 725 31.88 20.98 -8.91
C SER A 725 32.80 20.79 -7.70
N HIS A 726 32.30 20.98 -6.47
CA HIS A 726 33.05 20.82 -5.22
C HIS A 726 32.86 19.45 -4.55
N PHE A 727 32.12 18.56 -5.21
CA PHE A 727 31.83 17.20 -4.75
C PHE A 727 32.35 16.15 -5.74
N ILE A 728 32.58 14.94 -5.23
CA ILE A 728 33.08 13.82 -6.02
C ILE A 728 31.91 13.25 -6.85
N PRO A 729 32.06 13.04 -8.17
CA PRO A 729 31.04 12.37 -8.97
C PRO A 729 30.67 10.98 -8.40
N PRO A 730 29.40 10.54 -8.46
CA PRO A 730 28.26 11.15 -9.15
C PRO A 730 27.43 12.11 -8.27
N ILE A 731 27.97 12.59 -7.15
CA ILE A 731 27.27 13.56 -6.30
C ILE A 731 27.07 14.84 -7.10
N LYS A 732 25.80 15.24 -7.24
CA LYS A 732 25.42 16.51 -7.85
C LYS A 732 24.19 17.09 -7.18
N LEU A 733 24.19 18.40 -7.11
CA LEU A 733 23.09 19.24 -6.69
C LEU A 733 22.32 19.69 -7.94
N GLU A 734 21.00 19.64 -7.90
CA GLU A 734 20.14 20.08 -8.99
C GLU A 734 19.25 21.22 -8.50
N PHE A 735 19.05 22.21 -9.36
CA PHE A 735 17.99 23.19 -9.16
C PHE A 735 16.65 22.49 -9.33
N GLU A 736 15.80 22.55 -8.31
CA GLU A 736 14.49 21.87 -8.33
C GLU A 736 13.36 22.85 -8.63
N LYS A 737 13.36 24.01 -7.96
CA LYS A 737 12.22 24.95 -7.92
C LYS A 737 12.56 26.27 -7.27
N VAL A 738 11.67 27.24 -7.45
CA VAL A 738 11.59 28.49 -6.67
C VAL A 738 10.25 28.53 -5.93
N TYR A 739 10.27 29.00 -4.68
CA TYR A 739 9.05 29.40 -3.95
C TYR A 739 8.86 30.91 -3.98
N PHE A 740 7.68 31.38 -4.39
CA PHE A 740 7.33 32.80 -4.33
C PHE A 740 5.81 33.07 -4.28
N PRO A 741 5.23 33.50 -3.15
CA PRO A 741 5.86 33.70 -1.84
C PRO A 741 6.10 32.37 -1.10
N TYR A 742 6.83 32.46 0.02
CA TYR A 742 7.20 31.31 0.86
C TYR A 742 6.90 31.55 2.35
N LEU A 743 6.27 30.60 3.02
CA LEU A 743 5.92 30.63 4.45
C LEU A 743 6.60 29.47 5.18
N LEU A 744 7.58 29.79 6.02
CA LEU A 744 8.34 28.83 6.81
C LEU A 744 7.95 28.92 8.28
N ILE A 745 7.24 27.90 8.78
CA ILE A 745 6.68 27.88 10.13
C ILE A 745 7.65 27.21 11.11
N ASN A 746 8.08 25.98 10.80
CA ASN A 746 8.93 25.16 11.65
C ASN A 746 9.65 24.10 10.79
N LYS A 747 10.54 23.31 11.42
CA LYS A 747 11.13 22.13 10.79
C LYS A 747 10.04 21.24 10.20
N LYS A 748 10.20 20.87 8.93
CA LYS A 748 9.28 20.04 8.14
C LYS A 748 7.85 20.59 8.04
N ARG A 749 7.66 21.90 8.28
CA ARG A 749 6.36 22.60 8.22
C ARG A 749 6.48 23.92 7.48
N TYR A 750 6.08 23.95 6.23
CA TYR A 750 6.14 25.12 5.37
C TYR A 750 5.12 25.04 4.23
N ALA A 751 4.83 26.19 3.61
CA ALA A 751 3.98 26.32 2.45
C ALA A 751 4.54 27.37 1.48
N GLY A 752 4.24 27.25 0.19
CA GLY A 752 4.65 28.25 -0.80
C GLY A 752 4.09 27.95 -2.19
N LEU A 753 4.12 28.95 -3.07
CA LEU A 753 3.79 28.74 -4.48
C LEU A 753 4.99 28.16 -5.21
N TYR A 754 4.77 27.03 -5.87
CA TYR A 754 5.80 26.20 -6.47
C TYR A 754 6.00 26.59 -7.94
N PHE A 755 7.22 26.99 -8.32
CA PHE A 755 7.60 27.27 -9.71
C PHE A 755 8.75 26.34 -10.12
N SER A 756 8.53 25.47 -11.11
CA SER A 756 9.60 24.60 -11.65
C SER A 756 10.15 25.08 -12.99
N SER A 757 9.28 25.21 -13.99
CA SER A 757 9.67 25.26 -15.40
C SER A 757 9.44 26.63 -16.03
N ASN A 758 8.42 27.36 -15.55
CA ASN A 758 8.02 28.67 -16.03
C ASN A 758 8.14 29.68 -14.87
N SER A 759 8.66 30.88 -15.15
CA SER A 759 8.75 31.99 -14.19
C SER A 759 7.43 32.72 -13.99
N ASP A 760 6.52 32.65 -14.95
CA ASP A 760 5.35 33.53 -15.02
C ASP A 760 4.12 32.91 -14.35
N MET A 761 4.05 31.58 -14.30
CA MET A 761 2.92 30.84 -13.75
C MET A 761 3.41 29.77 -12.77
N HIS A 762 2.81 29.76 -11.58
CA HIS A 762 3.07 28.74 -10.58
C HIS A 762 2.39 27.41 -10.95
N ASP A 763 3.02 26.29 -10.59
CA ASP A 763 2.48 24.95 -10.87
C ASP A 763 1.38 24.58 -9.87
N LYS A 764 1.60 24.89 -8.58
CA LYS A 764 0.68 24.58 -7.47
C LYS A 764 1.11 25.28 -6.18
N MET A 765 0.22 25.27 -5.18
CA MET A 765 0.57 25.54 -3.79
C MET A 765 1.12 24.26 -3.14
N ASP A 766 2.38 24.27 -2.71
CA ASP A 766 2.98 23.15 -1.98
C ASP A 766 2.79 23.35 -0.47
N CYS A 767 2.42 22.28 0.22
CA CYS A 767 2.07 22.27 1.65
C CYS A 767 2.75 21.08 2.31
N LYS A 768 3.81 21.32 3.10
CA LYS A 768 4.56 20.25 3.78
C LYS A 768 4.27 20.25 5.27
N GLY A 769 3.81 19.12 5.79
CA GLY A 769 3.65 18.88 7.25
C GLY A 769 2.61 19.74 7.98
N ILE A 770 1.92 20.62 7.26
CA ILE A 770 0.82 21.45 7.77
C ILE A 770 -0.50 20.69 7.80
N GLU A 771 -1.49 21.27 8.47
CA GLU A 771 -2.79 20.65 8.76
C GLU A 771 -3.62 20.29 7.52
N THR A 772 -3.38 20.92 6.37
CA THR A 772 -4.10 20.63 5.10
C THR A 772 -3.85 19.22 4.59
N VAL A 773 -2.65 18.69 4.78
CA VAL A 773 -2.23 17.34 4.32
C VAL A 773 -2.30 16.28 5.41
N ARG A 774 -2.68 16.68 6.63
CA ARG A 774 -2.86 15.77 7.76
C ARG A 774 -4.27 15.18 7.77
N ARG A 775 -4.40 14.05 8.49
CA ARG A 775 -5.61 13.20 8.52
C ARG A 775 -6.20 13.05 9.93
N ASP A 776 -5.60 13.68 10.93
CA ASP A 776 -5.97 13.59 12.35
C ASP A 776 -6.84 14.76 12.83
N ASN A 777 -7.24 15.65 11.92
CA ASN A 777 -8.06 16.83 12.13
C ASN A 777 -9.39 16.74 11.37
N CYS A 778 -10.38 17.53 11.80
CA CYS A 778 -11.65 17.61 11.09
C CYS A 778 -11.50 18.34 9.74
N PRO A 779 -12.37 18.08 8.74
CA PRO A 779 -12.34 18.75 7.45
C PRO A 779 -12.36 20.27 7.53
N LEU A 780 -13.07 20.86 8.51
CA LEU A 780 -13.14 22.30 8.70
C LEU A 780 -11.76 22.94 8.86
N VAL A 781 -10.87 22.32 9.65
CA VAL A 781 -9.50 22.83 9.87
C VAL A 781 -8.72 22.81 8.56
N ALA A 782 -8.76 21.70 7.83
CA ALA A 782 -8.02 21.58 6.57
C ALA A 782 -8.53 22.59 5.53
N ASN A 783 -9.85 22.76 5.41
CA ASN A 783 -10.47 23.70 4.48
C ASN A 783 -10.16 25.15 4.85
N LEU A 784 -10.33 25.53 6.11
CA LEU A 784 -10.02 26.88 6.59
C LEU A 784 -8.56 27.24 6.33
N ILE A 785 -7.63 26.35 6.71
CA ILE A 785 -6.20 26.59 6.52
C ILE A 785 -5.85 26.68 5.04
N ASN A 786 -6.44 25.84 4.20
CA ASN A 786 -6.24 25.89 2.75
C ASN A 786 -6.71 27.23 2.16
N THR A 787 -7.92 27.68 2.49
CA THR A 787 -8.45 28.97 2.02
C THR A 787 -7.64 30.15 2.56
N CYS A 788 -7.23 30.13 3.83
CA CYS A 788 -6.34 31.16 4.37
C CYS A 788 -5.00 31.18 3.63
N LEU A 789 -4.40 30.03 3.32
CA LEU A 789 -3.15 29.97 2.56
C LEU A 789 -3.32 30.43 1.12
N GLN A 790 -4.44 30.12 0.46
CA GLN A 790 -4.75 30.66 -0.86
C GLN A 790 -4.82 32.19 -0.83
N LYS A 791 -5.56 32.76 0.12
CA LYS A 791 -5.65 34.22 0.30
C LYS A 791 -4.30 34.87 0.62
N LEU A 792 -3.47 34.19 1.42
CA LEU A 792 -2.16 34.69 1.81
C LEU A 792 -1.11 34.59 0.70
N LEU A 793 -1.06 33.46 -0.01
CA LEU A 793 0.02 33.15 -0.96
C LEU A 793 -0.34 33.52 -2.41
N ILE A 794 -1.61 33.34 -2.81
CA ILE A 794 -2.09 33.63 -4.17
C ILE A 794 -2.61 35.06 -4.23
N ASP A 795 -3.62 35.40 -3.43
CA ASP A 795 -4.28 36.71 -3.49
C ASP A 795 -3.44 37.82 -2.83
N ARG A 796 -2.44 37.43 -2.02
CA ARG A 796 -1.59 38.33 -1.21
C ARG A 796 -2.39 39.29 -0.33
N ASP A 797 -3.51 38.80 0.23
CA ASP A 797 -4.41 39.56 1.09
C ASP A 797 -4.50 38.97 2.51
N PRO A 798 -3.60 39.37 3.42
CA PRO A 798 -3.67 38.99 4.82
C PRO A 798 -4.94 39.45 5.53
N SER A 799 -5.51 40.59 5.14
CA SER A 799 -6.71 41.15 5.76
C SER A 799 -7.95 40.32 5.40
N GLY A 800 -8.08 39.90 4.14
CA GLY A 800 -9.10 38.97 3.68
C GLY A 800 -8.95 37.60 4.33
N ALA A 801 -7.72 37.09 4.51
CA ALA A 801 -7.49 35.84 5.21
C ALA A 801 -7.92 35.89 6.68
N VAL A 802 -7.64 36.99 7.39
CA VAL A 802 -8.09 37.22 8.77
C VAL A 802 -9.62 37.33 8.85
N THR A 803 -10.23 38.07 7.92
CA THR A 803 -11.69 38.25 7.87
C THR A 803 -12.39 36.91 7.68
N HIS A 804 -11.92 36.10 6.73
CA HIS A 804 -12.44 34.75 6.50
C HIS A 804 -12.29 33.86 7.74
N ALA A 805 -11.14 33.89 8.42
CA ALA A 805 -10.95 33.12 9.65
C ALA A 805 -11.92 33.54 10.77
N LYS A 806 -12.19 34.84 10.91
CA LYS A 806 -13.16 35.37 11.87
C LYS A 806 -14.59 34.95 11.55
N GLU A 807 -14.97 34.96 10.27
CA GLU A 807 -16.28 34.49 9.80
C GLU A 807 -16.49 33.02 10.14
N VAL A 808 -15.52 32.16 9.81
CA VAL A 808 -15.60 30.71 10.12
C VAL A 808 -15.67 30.45 11.63
N ILE A 809 -14.93 31.22 12.44
CA ILE A 809 -15.02 31.14 13.90
C ILE A 809 -16.41 31.56 14.39
N SER A 810 -16.97 32.64 13.82
CA SER A 810 -18.31 33.10 14.15
C SER A 810 -19.36 32.05 13.79
N ASP A 811 -19.25 31.45 12.61
CA ASP A 811 -20.13 30.37 12.15
C ASP A 811 -20.06 29.15 13.05
N LEU A 812 -18.87 28.76 13.50
CA LEU A 812 -18.70 27.66 14.45
C LEU A 812 -19.42 27.97 15.77
N LEU A 813 -19.22 29.16 16.33
CA LEU A 813 -19.81 29.55 17.62
C LEU A 813 -21.32 29.80 17.55
N CYS A 814 -21.83 30.17 16.37
CA CYS A 814 -23.25 30.38 16.12
C CYS A 814 -23.98 29.09 15.68
N ASN A 815 -23.32 27.91 15.72
CA ASN A 815 -23.86 26.63 15.22
C ASN A 815 -24.32 26.67 13.75
N ARG A 816 -23.65 27.46 12.91
CA ARG A 816 -23.89 27.56 11.46
C ARG A 816 -22.99 26.64 10.62
N VAL A 817 -22.05 25.95 11.26
CA VAL A 817 -21.18 24.96 10.61
C VAL A 817 -21.88 23.61 10.48
N ASP A 818 -21.77 22.99 9.30
CA ASP A 818 -22.28 21.65 9.04
C ASP A 818 -21.50 20.59 9.84
N ILE A 819 -22.22 19.61 10.41
CA ILE A 819 -21.60 18.56 11.24
C ILE A 819 -20.57 17.74 10.45
N SER A 820 -20.74 17.58 9.14
CA SER A 820 -19.79 16.85 8.28
C SER A 820 -18.40 17.48 8.28
N GLN A 821 -18.32 18.79 8.48
CA GLN A 821 -17.05 19.53 8.62
C GLN A 821 -16.38 19.31 9.99
N LEU A 822 -17.12 18.79 10.97
CA LEU A 822 -16.66 18.57 12.35
C LEU A 822 -16.28 17.12 12.65
N VAL A 823 -16.56 16.19 11.72
CA VAL A 823 -16.25 14.77 11.87
C VAL A 823 -14.74 14.56 11.93
N ILE A 824 -14.30 13.87 12.99
CA ILE A 824 -12.92 13.40 13.16
C ILE A 824 -12.92 11.89 12.91
N THR A 825 -11.91 11.38 12.20
CA THR A 825 -11.77 9.94 11.94
C THR A 825 -10.47 9.41 12.52
N LYS A 826 -10.54 8.29 13.25
CA LYS A 826 -9.37 7.55 13.72
C LYS A 826 -9.54 6.06 13.48
N GLU A 827 -8.44 5.40 13.15
CA GLU A 827 -8.38 3.97 12.87
C GLU A 827 -8.39 3.17 14.16
N LEU A 828 -9.27 2.17 14.24
CA LEU A 828 -9.36 1.21 15.34
C LEU A 828 -8.36 0.08 15.11
N THR A 829 -7.12 0.27 15.55
CA THR A 829 -6.01 -0.64 15.22
C THR A 829 -5.94 -1.89 16.11
N ARG A 830 -6.59 -1.88 17.27
CA ARG A 830 -6.52 -2.95 18.28
C ARG A 830 -7.86 -3.08 19.02
N THR A 831 -8.02 -4.15 19.78
CA THR A 831 -9.13 -4.28 20.75
C THR A 831 -8.93 -3.30 21.91
N ALA A 832 -10.00 -2.96 22.62
CA ALA A 832 -9.97 -1.96 23.68
C ALA A 832 -8.94 -2.28 24.79
N ASP A 833 -8.79 -3.55 25.14
CA ASP A 833 -7.91 -4.03 26.21
C ASP A 833 -6.42 -3.93 25.87
N GLU A 834 -6.08 -3.83 24.58
CA GLU A 834 -4.68 -3.72 24.11
C GLU A 834 -4.17 -2.28 24.00
N TYR A 835 -5.03 -1.29 24.24
CA TYR A 835 -4.62 0.11 24.27
C TYR A 835 -4.11 0.50 25.66
N ALA A 836 -2.89 1.05 25.70
CA ALA A 836 -2.28 1.54 26.95
C ALA A 836 -3.04 2.70 27.61
N GLY A 837 -3.95 3.37 26.89
CA GLY A 837 -4.77 4.45 27.44
C GLY A 837 -6.07 4.64 26.68
N ARG A 838 -7.11 5.09 27.38
CA ARG A 838 -8.47 5.25 26.83
C ARG A 838 -8.50 6.30 25.72
N GLN A 839 -9.00 5.91 24.54
CA GLN A 839 -9.09 6.77 23.36
C GLN A 839 -10.54 7.00 22.94
N ALA A 840 -10.83 8.18 22.40
CA ALA A 840 -12.20 8.59 22.04
C ALA A 840 -12.89 7.68 21.01
N HIS A 841 -12.16 7.20 20.01
CA HIS A 841 -12.70 6.33 18.96
C HIS A 841 -12.93 4.89 19.45
N VAL A 842 -12.10 4.41 20.38
CA VAL A 842 -12.23 3.08 21.00
C VAL A 842 -13.46 3.04 21.90
N GLU A 843 -13.61 4.04 22.77
CA GLU A 843 -14.77 4.17 23.65
C GLU A 843 -16.08 4.33 22.88
N LEU A 844 -16.05 5.06 21.76
CA LEU A 844 -17.22 5.17 20.90
C LEU A 844 -17.56 3.84 20.24
N ALA A 845 -16.57 3.13 19.69
CA ALA A 845 -16.81 1.84 19.04
C ALA A 845 -17.46 0.83 20.00
N GLU A 846 -16.95 0.74 21.24
CA GLU A 846 -17.55 -0.10 22.29
C GLU A 846 -18.96 0.35 22.67
N ARG A 847 -19.22 1.66 22.74
CA ARG A 847 -20.57 2.17 23.01
C ARG A 847 -21.55 1.86 21.89
N MET A 848 -21.12 2.03 20.64
CA MET A 848 -21.92 1.66 19.47
C MET A 848 -22.21 0.16 19.49
N ARG A 849 -21.23 -0.67 19.81
CA ARG A 849 -21.40 -2.13 19.92
C ARG A 849 -22.41 -2.55 20.98
N ARG A 850 -22.44 -1.84 22.12
CA ARG A 850 -23.47 -2.06 23.16
C ARG A 850 -24.86 -1.58 22.74
N ARG A 851 -24.94 -0.52 21.94
CA ARG A 851 -26.20 0.08 21.48
C ARG A 851 -26.84 -0.75 20.36
N ASP A 852 -26.05 -1.07 19.34
CA ASP A 852 -26.43 -1.91 18.21
C ASP A 852 -25.15 -2.56 17.63
N PRO A 853 -24.90 -3.85 17.93
CA PRO A 853 -23.74 -4.58 17.45
C PRO A 853 -23.57 -4.53 15.93
N GLY A 854 -24.66 -4.43 15.15
CA GLY A 854 -24.62 -4.46 13.69
C GLY A 854 -24.22 -3.13 13.04
N SER A 855 -24.21 -2.03 13.78
CA SER A 855 -23.76 -0.71 13.29
C SER A 855 -22.37 -0.31 13.77
N ALA A 856 -21.77 -1.14 14.64
CA ALA A 856 -20.51 -0.85 15.31
C ALA A 856 -19.28 -1.04 14.40
N PRO A 857 -18.25 -0.19 14.52
CA PRO A 857 -16.99 -0.37 13.79
C PRO A 857 -16.24 -1.65 14.19
N ASN A 858 -15.54 -2.24 13.21
CA ASN A 858 -14.67 -3.40 13.38
C ASN A 858 -13.19 -2.99 13.46
N LEU A 859 -12.32 -3.94 13.85
CA LEU A 859 -10.88 -3.71 13.90
C LEU A 859 -10.34 -3.47 12.49
N GLY A 860 -9.58 -2.38 12.32
CA GLY A 860 -9.11 -1.88 11.03
C GLY A 860 -9.98 -0.74 10.45
N ASP A 861 -11.23 -0.60 10.92
CA ASP A 861 -12.10 0.48 10.45
C ASP A 861 -11.68 1.83 11.00
N ARG A 862 -11.99 2.88 10.24
CA ARG A 862 -11.93 4.25 10.75
C ARG A 862 -13.25 4.63 11.37
N VAL A 863 -13.22 4.93 12.66
CA VAL A 863 -14.38 5.36 13.43
C VAL A 863 -14.57 6.85 13.24
N PRO A 864 -15.67 7.30 12.60
CA PRO A 864 -16.04 8.71 12.56
C PRO A 864 -16.70 9.11 13.87
N TYR A 865 -16.31 10.26 14.42
CA TYR A 865 -16.92 10.80 15.63
C TYR A 865 -16.89 12.33 15.66
N VAL A 866 -17.81 12.91 16.42
CA VAL A 866 -17.79 14.32 16.81
C VAL A 866 -17.67 14.44 18.32
N ILE A 867 -17.25 15.61 18.81
CA ILE A 867 -17.16 15.89 20.25
C ILE A 867 -18.38 16.69 20.71
N ILE A 868 -19.21 16.07 21.56
CA ILE A 868 -20.39 16.68 22.16
C ILE A 868 -20.03 17.48 23.43
N SER A 869 -20.88 18.44 23.77
CA SER A 869 -20.76 19.23 25.00
C SER A 869 -21.12 18.38 26.22
N ALA A 870 -20.35 18.54 27.30
CA ALA A 870 -20.56 17.87 28.58
C ALA A 870 -20.16 18.81 29.73
N ALA A 871 -20.35 18.35 30.98
CA ALA A 871 -19.91 19.10 32.15
C ALA A 871 -18.41 19.42 32.10
N LYS A 872 -18.03 20.55 32.71
CA LYS A 872 -16.64 21.02 32.73
C LYS A 872 -15.74 19.96 33.37
N GLY A 873 -14.61 19.66 32.72
CA GLY A 873 -13.63 18.68 33.21
C GLY A 873 -13.87 17.23 32.74
N VAL A 874 -14.97 16.94 32.05
CA VAL A 874 -15.19 15.61 31.46
C VAL A 874 -14.16 15.35 30.36
N ALA A 875 -13.50 14.19 30.44
CA ALA A 875 -12.47 13.78 29.50
C ALA A 875 -13.01 13.67 28.07
N ALA A 876 -12.18 14.07 27.09
CA ALA A 876 -12.59 14.10 25.67
C ALA A 876 -13.05 12.73 25.13
N TYR A 877 -12.52 11.61 25.63
CA TYR A 877 -12.92 10.28 25.21
C TYR A 877 -14.34 9.87 25.66
N MET A 878 -14.89 10.54 26.69
CA MET A 878 -16.28 10.34 27.13
C MET A 878 -17.27 11.19 26.33
N LYS A 879 -16.76 12.16 25.55
CA LYS A 879 -17.55 13.11 24.77
C LYS A 879 -17.61 12.78 23.27
N SER A 880 -17.00 11.69 22.82
CA SER A 880 -17.14 11.25 21.43
C SER A 880 -18.51 10.63 21.21
N GLU A 881 -19.17 10.94 20.10
CA GLU A 881 -20.42 10.30 19.70
C GLU A 881 -20.52 10.19 18.17
N ASP A 882 -21.34 9.24 17.70
CA ASP A 882 -21.60 9.03 16.29
C ASP A 882 -22.34 10.24 15.67
N PRO A 883 -21.93 10.75 14.48
CA PRO A 883 -22.55 11.92 13.89
C PRO A 883 -24.05 11.77 13.58
N ILE A 884 -24.51 10.57 13.21
CA ILE A 884 -25.94 10.31 12.96
C ILE A 884 -26.71 10.36 14.27
N TYR A 885 -26.20 9.68 15.30
CA TYR A 885 -26.81 9.71 16.63
C TYR A 885 -26.93 11.13 17.17
N VAL A 886 -25.92 11.98 16.95
CA VAL A 886 -25.95 13.40 17.33
C VAL A 886 -27.05 14.16 16.60
N LEU A 887 -27.21 13.93 15.29
CA LEU A 887 -28.24 14.57 14.47
C LEU A 887 -29.65 14.13 14.88
N GLU A 888 -29.88 12.83 15.11
CA GLU A 888 -31.18 12.30 15.51
C GLU A 888 -31.61 12.85 16.87
N ASN A 889 -30.68 12.86 17.83
CA ASN A 889 -30.94 13.20 19.23
C ASN A 889 -30.72 14.69 19.58
N ASN A 890 -30.30 15.51 18.60
CA ASN A 890 -29.98 16.93 18.79
C ASN A 890 -28.96 17.17 19.91
N LEU A 891 -27.90 16.36 19.98
CA LEU A 891 -26.89 16.56 21.00
C LEU A 891 -26.06 17.82 20.71
N PRO A 892 -25.83 18.70 21.69
CA PRO A 892 -25.06 19.92 21.49
C PRO A 892 -23.59 19.60 21.22
N ILE A 893 -23.00 20.27 20.23
CA ILE A 893 -21.58 20.18 19.90
C ILE A 893 -20.75 21.04 20.86
N ASP A 894 -19.56 20.56 21.24
CA ASP A 894 -18.61 21.33 22.04
C ASP A 894 -17.81 22.31 21.17
N THR A 895 -18.43 23.45 20.83
CA THR A 895 -17.81 24.48 19.98
C THR A 895 -16.53 25.06 20.59
N GLN A 896 -16.38 25.05 21.91
CA GLN A 896 -15.17 25.51 22.59
C GLN A 896 -14.01 24.53 22.35
N TYR A 897 -14.25 23.22 22.42
CA TYR A 897 -13.26 22.22 22.06
C TYR A 897 -12.75 22.40 20.62
N TYR A 898 -13.65 22.58 19.64
CA TYR A 898 -13.25 22.79 18.25
C TYR A 898 -12.48 24.11 18.06
N LEU A 899 -12.89 25.19 18.71
CA LEU A 899 -12.18 26.46 18.65
C LEU A 899 -10.75 26.35 19.22
N GLU A 900 -10.60 25.85 20.44
CA GLU A 900 -9.31 25.86 21.15
C GLU A 900 -8.37 24.74 20.73
N GLN A 901 -8.89 23.53 20.54
CA GLN A 901 -8.06 22.35 20.28
C GLN A 901 -7.85 22.07 18.80
N GLN A 902 -8.82 22.42 17.94
CA GLN A 902 -8.76 22.15 16.50
C GLN A 902 -8.32 23.38 15.69
N LEU A 903 -8.93 24.56 15.90
CA LEU A 903 -8.70 25.74 15.05
C LEU A 903 -7.57 26.67 15.52
N ALA A 904 -7.51 26.96 16.83
CA ALA A 904 -6.62 28.00 17.35
C ALA A 904 -5.14 27.72 17.03
N LYS A 905 -4.63 26.52 17.37
CA LYS A 905 -3.21 26.21 17.21
C LYS A 905 -2.75 26.26 15.73
N PRO A 906 -3.48 25.69 14.75
CA PRO A 906 -3.13 25.81 13.34
C PRO A 906 -3.18 27.25 12.82
N LEU A 907 -4.21 28.04 13.19
CA LEU A 907 -4.33 29.43 12.74
C LEU A 907 -3.18 30.29 13.27
N LEU A 908 -2.86 30.16 14.56
CA LEU A 908 -1.76 30.89 15.18
C LEU A 908 -0.44 30.62 14.47
N ARG A 909 -0.13 29.35 14.15
CA ARG A 909 1.10 28.98 13.43
C ARG A 909 1.27 29.66 12.07
N ILE A 910 0.19 29.99 11.38
CA ILE A 910 0.22 30.58 10.03
C ILE A 910 0.22 32.10 10.09
N PHE A 911 -0.52 32.68 11.04
CA PHE A 911 -0.68 34.12 11.15
C PHE A 911 0.37 34.79 12.05
N GLU A 912 0.97 34.09 13.00
CA GLU A 912 2.04 34.64 13.86
C GLU A 912 3.24 35.17 13.06
N PRO A 913 3.78 34.45 12.05
CA PRO A 913 4.88 34.97 11.22
C PRO A 913 4.54 36.24 10.41
N ILE A 914 3.26 36.58 10.29
CA ILE A 914 2.77 37.69 9.45
C ILE A 914 2.34 38.88 10.32
N LEU A 915 1.59 38.61 11.40
CA LEU A 915 0.99 39.63 12.26
C LEU A 915 1.81 39.90 13.53
N GLY A 916 2.74 39.02 13.89
CA GLY A 916 3.49 39.04 15.15
C GLY A 916 2.83 38.22 16.27
N GLU A 917 3.66 37.71 17.19
CA GLU A 917 3.22 36.96 18.37
C GLU A 917 2.32 37.83 19.28
N GLY A 918 1.24 37.25 19.82
CA GLY A 918 0.25 37.95 20.65
C GLY A 918 -0.81 38.76 19.87
N LYS A 919 -0.43 39.44 18.78
CA LYS A 919 -1.39 40.16 17.91
C LYS A 919 -2.29 39.18 17.15
N ALA A 920 -1.73 38.10 16.60
CA ALA A 920 -2.52 37.06 15.93
C ALA A 920 -3.58 36.45 16.86
N GLN A 921 -3.20 36.13 18.10
CA GLN A 921 -4.12 35.57 19.10
C GLN A 921 -5.24 36.53 19.48
N ASN A 922 -4.90 37.79 19.73
CA ASN A 922 -5.89 38.80 20.09
C ASN A 922 -6.83 39.12 18.91
N VAL A 923 -6.33 39.18 17.68
CA VAL A 923 -7.15 39.50 16.50
C VAL A 923 -8.06 38.34 16.10
N LEU A 924 -7.57 37.10 16.14
CA LEU A 924 -8.31 35.94 15.64
C LEU A 924 -9.24 35.32 16.69
N LEU A 925 -8.80 35.24 17.95
CA LEU A 925 -9.52 34.47 18.99
C LEU A 925 -10.27 35.35 19.99
N LYS A 926 -10.06 36.67 19.98
CA LYS A 926 -10.78 37.63 20.81
C LYS A 926 -11.42 38.68 19.91
N GLY A 927 -12.65 39.08 20.22
CA GLY A 927 -13.36 40.10 19.44
C GLY A 927 -14.86 39.91 19.50
N GLU A 928 -15.58 40.74 18.73
CA GLU A 928 -17.03 40.67 18.66
C GLU A 928 -17.51 39.36 18.03
N HIS A 929 -16.77 38.84 17.04
CA HIS A 929 -17.08 37.60 16.33
C HIS A 929 -17.08 36.35 17.24
N THR A 930 -16.47 36.40 18.42
CA THR A 930 -16.46 35.30 19.41
C THR A 930 -17.42 35.48 20.59
N ARG A 931 -18.09 36.64 20.71
CA ARG A 931 -19.01 36.95 21.81
C ARG A 931 -20.38 36.31 21.64
N CYS A 932 -20.87 36.22 20.40
CA CYS A 932 -22.15 35.60 20.09
C CYS A 932 -22.00 34.07 20.07
N LYS A 933 -22.70 33.37 20.97
CA LYS A 933 -22.72 31.91 21.04
C LYS A 933 -24.16 31.41 21.02
N THR A 934 -24.47 30.53 20.07
CA THR A 934 -25.78 29.84 20.00
C THR A 934 -25.63 28.47 20.63
N VAL A 935 -26.43 28.16 21.65
CA VAL A 935 -26.41 26.85 22.32
C VAL A 935 -27.69 26.10 21.99
N LEU A 936 -27.57 24.92 21.39
CA LEU A 936 -28.69 24.01 21.16
C LEU A 936 -29.05 23.27 22.44
N THR A 937 -30.34 23.01 22.64
CA THR A 937 -30.85 22.22 23.77
C THR A 937 -31.06 20.78 23.32
N ALA A 938 -30.51 19.82 24.08
CA ALA A 938 -30.65 18.39 23.77
C ALA A 938 -32.11 17.92 23.88
N LYS A 939 -32.55 17.03 22.97
CA LYS A 939 -33.89 16.39 23.04
C LYS A 939 -33.94 15.24 24.04
N VAL A 940 -32.78 14.77 24.52
CA VAL A 940 -32.66 13.53 25.29
C VAL A 940 -31.96 13.80 26.61
N GLY A 941 -32.52 13.27 27.70
CA GLY A 941 -32.01 13.40 29.06
C GLY A 941 -33.14 13.35 30.09
N GLY A 942 -32.87 12.81 31.28
CA GLY A 942 -33.91 12.60 32.31
C GLY A 942 -34.68 13.86 32.69
N LEU A 943 -34.03 15.04 32.66
CA LEU A 943 -34.69 16.33 32.95
C LEU A 943 -35.40 16.93 31.72
N MET A 944 -34.88 16.69 30.50
CA MET A 944 -35.43 17.29 29.27
C MET A 944 -36.75 16.66 28.85
N ALA A 945 -37.05 15.44 29.28
CA ALA A 945 -38.36 14.81 29.13
C ALA A 945 -39.50 15.60 29.84
N PHE A 946 -39.16 16.40 30.86
CA PHE A 946 -40.10 17.21 31.63
C PHE A 946 -40.06 18.71 31.25
N ALA A 947 -39.26 19.11 30.25
CA ALA A 947 -39.13 20.50 29.85
C ALA A 947 -40.28 20.93 28.93
N THR A 948 -41.08 21.92 29.36
CA THR A 948 -42.11 22.54 28.50
C THR A 948 -41.51 23.66 27.65
N LYS A 949 -41.57 23.53 26.32
CA LYS A 949 -41.11 24.56 25.38
C LYS A 949 -42.12 25.72 25.35
N ARG A 950 -41.82 26.83 26.02
CA ARG A 950 -42.62 28.05 25.93
C ARG A 950 -42.34 28.78 24.61
N SER A 951 -43.39 29.33 24.00
CA SER A 951 -43.26 30.10 22.76
C SER A 951 -42.55 31.42 23.05
N THR A 952 -41.70 31.89 22.14
CA THR A 952 -41.00 33.18 22.25
C THR A 952 -41.27 34.04 21.02
N CYS A 953 -41.29 35.36 21.22
CA CYS A 953 -41.41 36.34 20.14
C CYS A 953 -40.21 36.20 19.19
N ILE A 954 -40.46 36.08 17.88
CA ILE A 954 -39.40 35.96 16.87
C ILE A 954 -38.53 37.23 16.82
N GLY A 955 -39.13 38.42 16.97
CA GLY A 955 -38.42 39.69 16.92
C GLY A 955 -37.50 39.96 18.12
N CYS A 956 -38.05 39.90 19.34
CA CYS A 956 -37.33 40.32 20.56
C CYS A 956 -37.00 39.19 21.54
N ARG A 957 -37.34 37.94 21.21
CA ARG A 957 -37.12 36.74 22.05
C ARG A 957 -37.84 36.73 23.41
N ALA A 958 -38.76 37.67 23.67
CA ALA A 958 -39.58 37.67 24.87
C ALA A 958 -40.48 36.42 24.93
N VAL A 959 -40.64 35.83 26.12
CA VAL A 959 -41.53 34.68 26.32
C VAL A 959 -42.98 35.11 26.12
N LEU A 960 -43.74 34.32 25.36
CA LEU A 960 -45.14 34.54 25.05
C LEU A 960 -46.02 33.59 25.85
N ASN A 961 -47.18 34.10 26.26
CA ASN A 961 -48.24 33.31 26.89
C ASN A 961 -49.20 32.67 25.86
N HIS A 962 -48.92 32.85 24.56
CA HIS A 962 -49.69 32.32 23.44
C HIS A 962 -48.74 31.76 22.37
N HIS A 963 -49.28 31.04 21.39
CA HIS A 963 -48.50 30.38 20.34
C HIS A 963 -48.15 31.28 19.13
N GLY A 964 -48.74 32.47 19.03
CA GLY A 964 -48.47 33.42 17.94
C GLY A 964 -46.98 33.79 17.77
N ALA A 965 -46.59 34.23 16.57
CA ALA A 965 -45.21 34.49 16.16
C ALA A 965 -44.52 35.66 16.88
N VAL A 966 -45.23 36.78 17.11
CA VAL A 966 -44.66 38.04 17.60
C VAL A 966 -45.38 38.52 18.87
N CYS A 967 -44.69 39.31 19.70
CA CYS A 967 -45.30 40.00 20.84
C CYS A 967 -46.00 41.29 20.39
N LYS A 968 -46.82 41.86 21.27
CA LYS A 968 -47.54 43.12 21.01
C LYS A 968 -46.62 44.27 20.56
N PHE A 969 -45.39 44.33 21.08
CA PHE A 969 -44.43 45.39 20.75
C PHE A 969 -43.76 45.21 19.39
N CYS A 970 -43.57 43.97 18.92
CA CYS A 970 -42.94 43.68 17.62
C CYS A 970 -43.96 43.54 16.49
N LEU A 971 -45.26 43.72 16.77
CA LEU A 971 -46.34 43.56 15.80
C LEU A 971 -46.18 44.49 14.59
N ALA A 972 -45.71 45.73 14.82
CA ALA A 972 -45.46 46.69 13.74
C ALA A 972 -44.40 46.21 12.72
N HIS A 973 -43.49 45.32 13.13
CA HIS A 973 -42.43 44.76 12.28
C HIS A 973 -42.76 43.34 11.80
N GLN A 974 -44.00 42.87 11.98
CA GLN A 974 -44.39 41.50 11.66
C GLN A 974 -44.17 41.16 10.17
N SER A 975 -44.46 42.09 9.27
CA SER A 975 -44.25 41.90 7.82
C SER A 975 -42.78 41.66 7.48
N GLU A 976 -41.88 42.48 8.04
CA GLU A 976 -40.43 42.35 7.82
C GLU A 976 -39.91 41.02 8.37
N LEU A 977 -40.32 40.66 9.59
CA LEU A 977 -39.94 39.40 10.22
C LEU A 977 -40.46 38.19 9.41
N TYR A 978 -41.69 38.24 8.91
CA TYR A 978 -42.24 37.18 8.06
C TYR A 978 -41.44 37.04 6.75
N GLN A 979 -41.18 38.14 6.04
CA GLN A 979 -40.39 38.13 4.81
C GLN A 979 -39.00 37.52 5.02
N LYS A 980 -38.35 37.83 6.13
CA LYS A 980 -37.03 37.27 6.49
C LYS A 980 -37.08 35.76 6.70
N GLU A 981 -38.03 35.28 7.51
CA GLU A 981 -38.14 33.85 7.84
C GLU A 981 -38.62 33.01 6.64
N VAL A 982 -39.49 33.56 5.79
CA VAL A 982 -39.93 32.91 4.55
C VAL A 982 -38.81 32.86 3.50
N THR A 983 -38.00 33.90 3.39
CA THR A 983 -36.82 33.87 2.50
C THR A 983 -35.83 32.80 2.96
N HIS A 984 -35.66 32.63 4.28
CA HIS A 984 -34.84 31.55 4.82
C HIS A 984 -35.42 30.17 4.52
N LEU A 985 -36.74 29.99 4.67
CA LEU A 985 -37.44 28.76 4.31
C LEU A 985 -37.24 28.41 2.83
N SER A 986 -37.44 29.37 1.93
CA SER A 986 -37.24 29.20 0.48
C SER A 986 -35.81 28.75 0.12
N CYS A 987 -34.79 29.30 0.79
CA CYS A 987 -33.40 28.85 0.62
C CYS A 987 -33.18 27.40 1.09
N LEU A 988 -33.81 26.99 2.19
CA LEU A 988 -33.76 25.60 2.68
C LEU A 988 -34.47 24.63 1.72
N GLU A 989 -35.61 25.02 1.14
CA GLU A 989 -36.35 24.23 0.14
C GLU A 989 -35.53 23.99 -1.14
N GLU A 990 -34.86 25.04 -1.65
CA GLU A 990 -33.97 24.91 -2.81
C GLU A 990 -32.83 23.93 -2.49
N LYS A 991 -32.20 24.11 -1.32
CA LYS A 991 -31.09 23.25 -0.88
C LYS A 991 -31.53 21.81 -0.69
N PHE A 992 -32.69 21.57 -0.08
CA PHE A 992 -33.29 20.25 0.08
C PHE A 992 -33.46 19.56 -1.28
N SER A 993 -34.12 20.26 -2.21
CA SER A 993 -34.42 19.75 -3.55
C SER A 993 -33.14 19.39 -4.31
N ARG A 994 -32.12 20.25 -4.26
CA ARG A 994 -30.82 20.01 -4.91
C ARG A 994 -30.11 18.77 -4.35
N LEU A 995 -30.08 18.61 -3.03
CA LEU A 995 -29.38 17.49 -2.39
C LEU A 995 -30.08 16.14 -2.67
N TRP A 996 -31.39 16.07 -2.51
CA TRP A 996 -32.15 14.83 -2.74
C TRP A 996 -32.20 14.43 -4.22
N THR A 997 -32.34 15.39 -5.13
CA THR A 997 -32.25 15.12 -6.58
C THR A 997 -30.85 14.65 -6.98
N GLN A 998 -29.80 15.20 -6.36
CA GLN A 998 -28.44 14.73 -6.61
C GLN A 998 -28.23 13.28 -6.16
N CYS A 999 -28.86 12.87 -5.04
CA CYS A 999 -28.85 11.47 -4.62
C CYS A 999 -29.49 10.54 -5.65
N GLN A 1000 -30.62 10.92 -6.26
CA GLN A 1000 -31.26 10.13 -7.33
C GLN A 1000 -30.36 10.02 -8.57
N ARG A 1001 -29.71 11.11 -8.99
CA ARG A 1001 -28.74 11.09 -10.10
C ARG A 1001 -27.55 10.19 -9.81
N CYS A 1002 -27.05 10.22 -8.56
CA CYS A 1002 -25.94 9.36 -8.14
C CYS A 1002 -26.33 7.88 -8.11
N GLN A 1003 -27.54 7.56 -7.65
CA GLN A 1003 -28.10 6.20 -7.67
C GLN A 1003 -28.35 5.71 -9.11
N GLY A 1004 -28.72 6.61 -10.01
CA GLY A 1004 -29.02 6.32 -11.40
C GLY A 1004 -30.49 5.98 -11.67
N SER A 1005 -31.37 6.01 -10.65
CA SER A 1005 -32.81 5.82 -10.78
C SER A 1005 -33.58 7.05 -10.28
N LEU A 1006 -34.65 7.41 -10.99
CA LEU A 1006 -35.59 8.48 -10.59
C LEU A 1006 -36.88 7.92 -9.99
N HIS A 1007 -37.11 6.61 -10.08
CA HIS A 1007 -38.38 5.96 -9.72
C HIS A 1007 -38.26 4.97 -8.57
N GLU A 1008 -37.06 4.83 -8.00
CA GLU A 1008 -36.80 3.95 -6.86
C GLU A 1008 -36.25 4.74 -5.68
N ASP A 1009 -36.45 4.20 -4.48
CA ASP A 1009 -35.94 4.81 -3.25
C ASP A 1009 -34.40 4.84 -3.20
N VAL A 1010 -33.87 5.93 -2.65
CA VAL A 1010 -32.44 6.11 -2.37
C VAL A 1010 -32.11 5.46 -1.02
N LEU A 1011 -31.37 4.34 -1.04
CA LEU A 1011 -31.05 3.55 0.16
C LEU A 1011 -29.60 3.71 0.63
N CYS A 1012 -28.87 4.69 0.07
CA CYS A 1012 -27.46 4.91 0.33
C CYS A 1012 -27.16 5.33 1.79
N THR A 1013 -26.24 4.63 2.45
CA THR A 1013 -25.73 4.92 3.80
C THR A 1013 -24.26 5.35 3.84
N SER A 1014 -23.72 5.82 2.70
CA SER A 1014 -22.29 6.06 2.60
C SER A 1014 -21.79 7.19 3.51
N ARG A 1015 -21.02 6.82 4.54
CA ARG A 1015 -20.43 7.74 5.52
C ARG A 1015 -19.31 8.63 4.94
N ASP A 1016 -18.74 8.23 3.81
CA ASP A 1016 -17.68 8.99 3.12
C ASP A 1016 -18.26 10.05 2.16
N CYS A 1017 -19.58 10.05 1.91
CA CYS A 1017 -20.22 11.02 1.03
C CYS A 1017 -20.52 12.33 1.79
N PRO A 1018 -20.09 13.50 1.29
CA PRO A 1018 -20.39 14.78 1.95
C PRO A 1018 -21.89 15.11 1.96
N ILE A 1019 -22.67 14.56 1.02
CA ILE A 1019 -24.12 14.77 0.93
C ILE A 1019 -24.87 13.97 2.02
N PHE A 1020 -24.31 12.85 2.48
CA PHE A 1020 -25.04 11.90 3.34
C PHE A 1020 -25.54 12.54 4.64
N TYR A 1021 -24.65 13.20 5.39
CA TYR A 1021 -25.04 13.92 6.61
C TYR A 1021 -25.79 15.22 6.30
N MET A 1022 -25.41 15.90 5.21
CA MET A 1022 -25.97 17.21 4.82
C MET A 1022 -27.45 17.12 4.46
N ARG A 1023 -27.88 16.11 3.71
CA ARG A 1023 -29.29 15.93 3.33
C ARG A 1023 -30.18 15.68 4.56
N LYS A 1024 -29.68 14.95 5.56
CA LYS A 1024 -30.41 14.69 6.82
C LYS A 1024 -30.48 15.93 7.70
N LYS A 1025 -29.42 16.73 7.76
CA LYS A 1025 -29.45 18.02 8.44
C LYS A 1025 -30.45 18.98 7.80
N VAL A 1026 -30.38 19.16 6.49
CA VAL A 1026 -31.26 20.10 5.77
C VAL A 1026 -32.73 19.69 5.88
N GLN A 1027 -33.02 18.38 5.85
CA GLN A 1027 -34.36 17.87 6.14
C GLN A 1027 -34.87 18.37 7.50
N LYS A 1028 -34.07 18.24 8.54
CA LYS A 1028 -34.45 18.67 9.89
C LYS A 1028 -34.54 20.20 10.04
N ASP A 1029 -33.58 20.93 9.46
CA ASP A 1029 -33.58 22.39 9.48
C ASP A 1029 -34.84 22.94 8.77
N LEU A 1030 -35.27 22.29 7.68
CA LEU A 1030 -36.49 22.61 6.94
C LEU A 1030 -37.75 22.37 7.80
N ASP A 1031 -37.87 21.19 8.42
CA ASP A 1031 -38.99 20.85 9.31
C ASP A 1031 -39.13 21.86 10.47
N ASP A 1032 -38.01 22.25 11.09
CA ASP A 1032 -37.98 23.21 12.20
C ASP A 1032 -38.36 24.63 11.71
N GLN A 1033 -37.92 25.04 10.52
CA GLN A 1033 -38.22 26.36 9.95
C GLN A 1033 -39.68 26.46 9.46
N GLU A 1034 -40.23 25.39 8.88
CA GLU A 1034 -41.64 25.32 8.48
C GLU A 1034 -42.56 25.49 9.70
N LEU A 1035 -42.24 24.80 10.79
CA LEU A 1035 -42.95 24.96 12.07
C LEU A 1035 -42.88 26.40 12.58
N LEU A 1036 -41.75 27.08 12.42
CA LEU A 1036 -41.58 28.48 12.84
C LEU A 1036 -42.43 29.44 12.00
N VAL A 1037 -42.44 29.28 10.68
CA VAL A 1037 -43.24 30.09 9.75
C VAL A 1037 -44.75 29.86 9.96
N SER A 1038 -45.16 28.63 10.29
CA SER A 1038 -46.57 28.32 10.58
C SER A 1038 -47.17 29.13 11.74
N ARG A 1039 -46.34 29.67 12.64
CA ARG A 1039 -46.77 30.52 13.76
C ARG A 1039 -47.36 31.88 13.34
N PHE A 1040 -47.14 32.30 12.09
CA PHE A 1040 -47.75 33.50 11.52
C PHE A 1040 -49.20 33.27 11.05
N GLY A 1041 -49.67 32.02 11.05
CA GLY A 1041 -50.98 31.62 10.57
C GLY A 1041 -50.96 31.16 9.10
N PRO A 1042 -52.02 30.47 8.64
CA PRO A 1042 -52.15 30.11 7.24
C PRO A 1042 -52.35 31.37 6.39
N PRO A 1043 -51.79 31.42 5.16
CA PRO A 1043 -52.13 32.48 4.22
C PRO A 1043 -53.60 32.32 3.82
N THR A 1044 -54.47 33.17 4.37
CA THR A 1044 -55.85 33.29 3.94
C THR A 1044 -55.91 34.31 2.81
N TRP A 1045 -56.25 33.83 1.62
CA TRP A 1045 -56.46 34.64 0.43
C TRP A 1045 -57.90 35.12 0.35
#